data_AF-A0A6A4WQX1-F1
#
_entry.id   AF-A0A6A4WQX1-F1
#
_cell.length_a   1.000
_cell.length_b   1.000
_cell.length_c   1.000
_cell.angle_alpha   90.00
_cell.angle_beta   90.00
_cell.angle_gamma   90.00
#
_symmetry.space_group_name_H-M   'P 1'
#
loop_
_entity.id
_entity.type
_entity.pdbx_description
1 polymer ?
#
loop_
_entity_poly.entity_id
_entity_poly.type
_entity_poly.pdbx_seq_one_letter_code
_entity_poly.pdbx_strand_id
1 'polypeptide(L)'
;MMGHNPSPYSLQGSLDGKDSDYTDTICSTRSDFFKRYYAPNSSPARADPAVDSNGYTPLRPTAGPAGQSGQPDDPPPSKPDEVSAEPSVEVKKPPAKKSRLKGWASQVRFSWVAMALLFTVIIASIVVIVLQYNIHKSKYALLGRFKFSEQERRLRLLSPEGEEQARIFIASEVPSDDLPYDCGLHRSTRVSHTSKYLAESTSQGRGVCLEWKNQARVTLEQVSPERLNCSGPVCRGIQCFRVDWRSLSPTVDLMDCLSLKEPAGQTWYGSAESAAADSWPLGTADQPLAPLVTGDTSQHAFGNVVQRSFLSSNGVGVYTFTNESMFVRVDVTEGRLCLGNVRRPFPYRYPAEDHLTMLYSICTAPNIMQMHQFGTHVLNPYSRRIEETRRKVWPSFDQIVYHFPGGGGVYTQEQVIAYGADISTRRYGSGVLVLDSHWQAHQGDIQFDRRRFNNAWKANELLQRQGLELAVTISPVVELKSANIEYGIDNQLWVREAVTGDPALVSLANAKGAWMDLSSTKTQNWLRTKLKRLKDETKIKWVVIDQTSAQLLPFYYNLTQRMANPDYLSEQLHTVVRQAGLLVLSTSSAVRPLQEPVFAQLSPRPSTWAGLRQVLPSALAAGTGGLHLVAPPAVGGSGAAEPELYARWLQLASFMPRVHLAQLPHQLSPELEQMANTLLWRRRRTVLPAYEAALREALAEGWPMVRPLWHQFGEDPTVAPIADQFLIGARLMVAPVTEPNVTSRRVYLPRGLWRELSSGRLDSGGRWLEQPVTIDTIPHYELFEPDDQ
;
A
#
# COMPACT_ATOMS: atom_id res chain seq x y z
N MET A 1 -26.89 -28.74 44.65
CA MET A 1 -27.57 -27.51 45.13
C MET A 1 -26.89 -26.30 44.49
N MET A 2 -27.48 -25.11 44.58
CA MET A 2 -26.96 -23.84 44.02
C MET A 2 -25.63 -23.43 44.70
N GLY A 3 -24.74 -22.63 44.11
CA GLY A 3 -24.74 -21.98 42.79
C GLY A 3 -23.54 -21.03 42.60
N HIS A 4 -23.58 -20.18 41.56
CA HIS A 4 -22.65 -19.09 41.20
C HIS A 4 -21.24 -19.43 40.66
N ASN A 5 -21.08 -19.24 39.34
CA ASN A 5 -19.83 -18.74 38.73
C ASN A 5 -19.72 -17.21 38.94
N PRO A 6 -18.49 -16.66 39.02
CA PRO A 6 -18.17 -15.30 38.62
C PRO A 6 -17.58 -15.24 37.20
N SER A 7 -17.90 -14.19 36.44
CA SER A 7 -17.30 -13.88 35.13
C SER A 7 -15.96 -13.14 35.30
N PRO A 8 -15.01 -13.22 34.35
CA PRO A 8 -13.97 -12.19 34.22
C PRO A 8 -14.62 -10.81 34.00
N TYR A 9 -13.95 -9.77 34.50
CA TYR A 9 -14.50 -8.41 34.59
C TYR A 9 -14.28 -7.57 33.32
N SER A 10 -15.29 -6.76 32.99
CA SER A 10 -15.16 -5.61 32.10
C SER A 10 -14.58 -4.41 32.84
N LEU A 11 -13.62 -3.71 32.23
CA LEU A 11 -13.15 -2.40 32.68
C LEU A 11 -13.83 -1.28 31.89
N GLN A 12 -15.11 -1.05 32.20
CA GLN A 12 -15.84 0.14 31.75
C GLN A 12 -15.84 1.18 32.88
N GLY A 13 -14.66 1.74 33.14
CA GLY A 13 -14.45 2.72 34.21
C GLY A 13 -14.93 4.11 33.81
N SER A 14 -15.85 4.71 34.57
CA SER A 14 -16.28 6.09 34.36
C SER A 14 -15.14 7.06 34.69
N LEU A 15 -14.75 7.88 33.71
CA LEU A 15 -13.80 8.98 33.89
C LEU A 15 -14.53 10.30 34.17
N ASP A 16 -15.25 10.33 35.29
CA ASP A 16 -15.73 11.58 35.89
C ASP A 16 -14.88 11.93 37.12
N GLY A 17 -14.27 13.12 37.10
CA GLY A 17 -13.61 13.72 38.26
C GLY A 17 -12.12 13.39 38.47
N LYS A 18 -11.24 13.84 37.55
CA LYS A 18 -9.88 14.29 37.92
C LYS A 18 -9.08 15.16 36.92
N ASP A 19 -9.53 15.32 35.67
CA ASP A 19 -8.78 16.12 34.67
C ASP A 19 -8.97 17.65 34.77
N SER A 20 -9.97 18.14 35.54
CA SER A 20 -10.36 19.57 35.56
C SER A 20 -9.28 20.52 36.11
N ASP A 21 -8.51 20.07 37.11
CA ASP A 21 -7.54 20.92 37.85
C ASP A 21 -6.34 21.38 37.00
N TYR A 22 -6.04 20.66 35.91
CA TYR A 22 -4.82 20.85 35.13
C TYR A 22 -5.00 21.65 33.83
N THR A 23 -6.22 21.72 33.28
CA THR A 23 -6.54 22.62 32.16
C THR A 23 -6.40 24.09 32.56
N ASP A 24 -6.80 24.42 33.79
CA ASP A 24 -6.77 25.79 34.31
C ASP A 24 -5.34 26.31 34.55
N THR A 25 -4.39 25.43 34.89
CA THR A 25 -2.97 25.83 35.04
C THR A 25 -2.33 26.17 33.69
N ILE A 26 -2.69 25.44 32.63
CA ILE A 26 -2.21 25.70 31.26
C ILE A 26 -2.84 26.99 30.71
N CYS A 27 -4.14 27.19 30.92
CA CYS A 27 -4.84 28.38 30.43
C CYS A 27 -4.45 29.65 31.19
N SER A 28 -4.22 29.60 32.50
CA SER A 28 -3.87 30.80 33.28
C SER A 28 -2.48 31.39 32.91
N THR A 29 -1.51 30.55 32.55
CA THR A 29 -0.08 30.95 32.45
C THR A 29 0.46 31.14 31.03
N ARG A 30 -0.19 30.62 29.99
CA ARG A 30 0.33 30.63 28.60
C ARG A 30 -0.36 31.66 27.70
N SER A 31 0.10 31.72 26.44
CA SER A 31 -0.34 32.70 25.43
C SER A 31 -1.84 32.61 25.13
N ASP A 32 -2.42 33.70 24.62
CA ASP A 32 -3.87 33.85 24.42
C ASP A 32 -4.50 32.79 23.50
N PHE A 33 -3.69 32.11 22.68
CA PHE A 33 -4.12 30.93 21.94
C PHE A 33 -4.66 29.82 22.87
N PHE A 34 -3.90 29.44 23.91
CA PHE A 34 -4.32 28.40 24.84
C PHE A 34 -5.57 28.79 25.64
N LYS A 35 -5.69 30.08 25.99
CA LYS A 35 -6.86 30.64 26.69
C LYS A 35 -8.15 30.58 25.86
N ARG A 36 -8.06 30.72 24.53
CA ARG A 36 -9.23 30.75 23.64
C ARG A 36 -9.80 29.37 23.30
N TYR A 37 -8.95 28.34 23.22
CA TYR A 37 -9.37 27.02 22.70
C TYR A 37 -9.41 25.88 23.72
N TYR A 38 -8.73 25.99 24.87
CA TYR A 38 -8.53 24.85 25.78
C TYR A 38 -8.91 25.10 27.24
N ALA A 39 -9.63 26.20 27.52
CA ALA A 39 -10.29 26.40 28.81
C ALA A 39 -11.47 25.40 28.97
N PRO A 40 -11.71 24.84 30.17
CA PRO A 40 -12.81 23.92 30.40
C PRO A 40 -14.15 24.66 30.37
N ASN A 41 -14.96 24.43 29.32
CA ASN A 41 -16.27 25.07 29.17
C ASN A 41 -17.28 24.55 30.21
N SER A 42 -17.51 25.35 31.26
CA SER A 42 -18.55 25.11 32.27
C SER A 42 -19.94 25.58 31.80
N SER A 43 -20.43 25.02 30.69
CA SER A 43 -21.83 25.15 30.24
C SER A 43 -22.23 24.00 29.30
N PRO A 44 -23.51 23.56 29.31
CA PRO A 44 -23.95 22.35 28.62
C PRO A 44 -23.96 22.50 27.09
N ALA A 45 -23.74 21.38 26.41
CA ALA A 45 -23.58 21.34 24.96
C ALA A 45 -24.85 21.74 24.17
N ARG A 46 -24.64 22.44 23.05
CA ARG A 46 -25.53 22.31 21.90
C ARG A 46 -25.17 21.00 21.19
N ALA A 47 -26.18 20.19 20.88
CA ALA A 47 -25.98 18.96 20.12
C ALA A 47 -25.89 19.26 18.62
N ASP A 48 -24.78 18.85 18.01
CA ASP A 48 -24.70 18.59 16.57
C ASP A 48 -25.04 17.12 16.28
N PRO A 49 -25.52 16.77 15.07
CA PRO A 49 -26.19 15.50 14.81
C PRO A 49 -25.25 14.29 14.81
N ALA A 50 -25.77 13.16 15.30
CA ALA A 50 -25.06 11.88 15.29
C ALA A 50 -24.84 11.36 13.86
N VAL A 51 -23.65 10.78 13.62
CA VAL A 51 -23.36 9.98 12.43
C VAL A 51 -23.58 8.51 12.82
N ASP A 52 -24.71 7.94 12.40
CA ASP A 52 -25.05 6.56 12.71
C ASP A 52 -24.11 5.56 12.03
N SER A 53 -23.46 4.73 12.84
CA SER A 53 -22.70 3.57 12.40
C SER A 53 -23.54 2.29 12.53
N ASN A 54 -24.09 1.81 11.42
CA ASN A 54 -24.48 0.39 11.31
C ASN A 54 -24.50 -0.10 9.85
N GLY A 55 -24.15 -1.37 9.66
CA GLY A 55 -23.94 -1.97 8.34
C GLY A 55 -25.22 -2.55 7.70
N TYR A 56 -25.18 -2.71 6.39
CA TYR A 56 -26.20 -3.44 5.63
C TYR A 56 -25.90 -4.95 5.60
N THR A 57 -26.94 -5.77 5.76
CA THR A 57 -27.08 -7.06 5.04
C THR A 57 -28.58 -7.39 4.95
N PRO A 58 -29.05 -8.12 3.90
CA PRO A 58 -30.38 -7.86 3.32
C PRO A 58 -31.45 -8.91 3.66
N LEU A 59 -32.72 -8.58 3.37
CA LEU A 59 -33.73 -9.58 2.96
C LEU A 59 -34.89 -8.97 2.14
N ARG A 60 -35.74 -9.86 1.59
CA ARG A 60 -36.72 -9.65 0.50
C ARG A 60 -38.05 -8.97 0.92
N PRO A 61 -38.89 -8.50 -0.03
CA PRO A 61 -40.05 -7.66 0.26
C PRO A 61 -41.20 -8.39 0.95
N THR A 62 -41.96 -7.65 1.76
CA THR A 62 -43.16 -8.10 2.46
C THR A 62 -44.44 -7.86 1.63
N ALA A 63 -45.37 -8.81 1.68
CA ALA A 63 -46.71 -8.67 1.12
C ALA A 63 -47.67 -7.99 2.12
N GLY A 64 -48.66 -7.26 1.61
CA GLY A 64 -49.77 -6.74 2.42
C GLY A 64 -50.83 -7.81 2.74
N PRO A 65 -51.46 -7.80 3.92
CA PRO A 65 -52.48 -8.77 4.32
C PRO A 65 -53.87 -8.49 3.72
N ALA A 66 -54.77 -9.47 3.81
CA ALA A 66 -56.12 -9.42 3.23
C ALA A 66 -57.24 -9.58 4.28
N GLY A 67 -58.45 -9.16 3.91
CA GLY A 67 -59.71 -9.32 4.66
C GLY A 67 -60.85 -8.58 3.94
N GLN A 68 -61.46 -9.17 2.90
CA GLN A 68 -62.62 -10.08 2.96
C GLN A 68 -63.95 -9.43 3.42
N SER A 69 -64.89 -9.27 2.49
CA SER A 69 -66.28 -9.79 2.53
C SER A 69 -67.09 -9.28 1.33
N GLY A 70 -68.11 -10.03 0.88
CA GLY A 70 -69.12 -9.57 -0.10
C GLY A 70 -69.23 -10.38 -1.40
N GLN A 71 -70.34 -11.11 -1.54
CA GLN A 71 -70.93 -11.74 -2.73
C GLN A 71 -72.46 -11.49 -2.66
N PRO A 72 -73.28 -11.74 -3.70
CA PRO A 72 -73.03 -11.88 -5.15
C PRO A 72 -74.06 -11.08 -6.01
N ASP A 73 -74.23 -11.50 -7.28
CA ASP A 73 -75.46 -11.47 -8.11
C ASP A 73 -75.52 -10.58 -9.39
N ASP A 74 -76.36 -11.06 -10.32
CA ASP A 74 -76.51 -10.82 -11.77
C ASP A 74 -78.05 -10.87 -12.08
N PRO A 75 -78.64 -10.59 -13.28
CA PRO A 75 -78.07 -10.06 -14.53
C PRO A 75 -78.91 -8.85 -15.15
N PRO A 76 -79.63 -8.87 -16.32
CA PRO A 76 -79.73 -7.70 -17.23
C PRO A 76 -81.22 -7.34 -17.59
N PRO A 77 -81.66 -6.84 -18.79
CA PRO A 77 -81.03 -6.17 -19.96
C PRO A 77 -81.79 -4.90 -20.48
N SER A 78 -81.34 -4.26 -21.59
CA SER A 78 -82.16 -3.82 -22.77
C SER A 78 -81.44 -2.84 -23.75
N LYS A 79 -82.15 -2.35 -24.79
CA LYS A 79 -81.72 -1.73 -26.09
C LYS A 79 -82.78 -0.69 -26.56
N PRO A 80 -82.71 0.02 -27.72
CA PRO A 80 -81.65 0.18 -28.76
C PRO A 80 -81.32 1.70 -28.97
N ASP A 81 -81.13 2.42 -30.11
CA ASP A 81 -80.95 2.27 -31.60
C ASP A 81 -80.24 3.57 -32.14
N GLU A 82 -80.15 4.07 -33.41
CA GLU A 82 -80.69 3.76 -34.76
C GLU A 82 -79.77 4.33 -35.91
N VAL A 83 -79.97 3.87 -37.16
CA VAL A 83 -80.02 4.56 -38.51
C VAL A 83 -79.25 5.88 -38.79
N SER A 84 -78.57 6.14 -39.93
CA SER A 84 -78.27 5.45 -41.23
C SER A 84 -77.14 6.25 -42.00
N ALA A 85 -76.80 6.25 -43.32
CA ALA A 85 -77.33 5.72 -44.61
C ALA A 85 -76.21 5.64 -45.72
N GLU A 86 -76.57 5.39 -46.99
CA GLU A 86 -75.71 5.33 -48.21
C GLU A 86 -76.52 5.80 -49.47
N PRO A 87 -75.97 6.07 -50.70
CA PRO A 87 -76.03 5.03 -51.78
C PRO A 87 -75.11 5.12 -53.07
N SER A 88 -74.85 3.94 -53.67
CA SER A 88 -74.92 3.55 -55.12
C SER A 88 -74.16 4.21 -56.33
N VAL A 89 -73.28 3.39 -56.97
CA VAL A 89 -73.29 2.86 -58.39
C VAL A 89 -73.22 3.77 -59.67
N GLU A 90 -72.28 3.45 -60.59
CA GLU A 90 -72.52 3.37 -62.06
C GLU A 90 -71.55 2.35 -62.76
N VAL A 91 -71.83 1.91 -64.01
CA VAL A 91 -71.07 0.89 -64.77
C VAL A 91 -70.99 1.23 -66.27
N LYS A 92 -69.82 1.04 -66.93
CA LYS A 92 -69.67 1.13 -68.41
C LYS A 92 -68.79 0.00 -69.01
N LYS A 93 -69.07 -0.36 -70.28
CA LYS A 93 -68.47 -1.49 -71.04
C LYS A 93 -67.45 -1.03 -72.12
N PRO A 94 -66.61 -1.94 -72.69
CA PRO A 94 -65.39 -1.58 -73.42
C PRO A 94 -65.50 -1.59 -74.98
N PRO A 95 -64.54 -0.96 -75.68
CA PRO A 95 -64.24 -1.18 -77.11
C PRO A 95 -63.11 -2.21 -77.32
N ALA A 96 -62.85 -2.63 -78.57
CA ALA A 96 -62.06 -3.83 -78.89
C ALA A 96 -60.76 -3.61 -79.69
N LYS A 97 -59.84 -4.58 -79.55
CA LYS A 97 -58.68 -4.97 -80.39
C LYS A 97 -58.20 -4.02 -81.49
N LYS A 98 -56.91 -3.65 -81.43
CA LYS A 98 -56.00 -3.69 -82.60
C LYS A 98 -54.56 -3.99 -82.15
N SER A 99 -53.72 -4.45 -83.09
CA SER A 99 -52.43 -5.08 -82.81
C SER A 99 -51.22 -4.16 -83.03
N ARG A 100 -50.12 -4.43 -82.30
CA ARG A 100 -48.77 -4.56 -82.87
C ARG A 100 -47.74 -5.04 -81.85
N LEU A 101 -47.13 -6.22 -82.10
CA LEU A 101 -45.85 -6.56 -81.50
C LEU A 101 -44.73 -5.83 -82.25
N LYS A 102 -44.01 -4.93 -81.56
CA LYS A 102 -42.55 -4.67 -81.72
C LYS A 102 -42.14 -3.55 -80.76
N GLY A 103 -41.25 -3.85 -79.80
CA GLY A 103 -40.69 -2.87 -78.86
C GLY A 103 -40.31 -3.45 -77.49
N TRP A 104 -41.10 -4.39 -76.96
CA TRP A 104 -41.01 -4.81 -75.55
C TRP A 104 -39.72 -5.57 -75.15
N ALA A 105 -38.92 -6.02 -76.12
CA ALA A 105 -37.69 -6.78 -75.87
C ALA A 105 -36.47 -5.93 -75.45
N SER A 106 -36.48 -4.61 -75.70
CA SER A 106 -35.37 -3.71 -75.31
C SER A 106 -35.59 -3.10 -73.93
N GLN A 107 -36.79 -2.59 -73.63
CA GLN A 107 -37.09 -1.95 -72.33
C GLN A 107 -36.91 -2.91 -71.14
N VAL A 108 -37.35 -4.16 -71.27
CA VAL A 108 -37.18 -5.17 -70.20
C VAL A 108 -35.69 -5.45 -69.94
N ARG A 109 -34.88 -5.59 -71.00
CA ARG A 109 -33.42 -5.78 -70.85
C ARG A 109 -32.74 -4.57 -70.22
N PHE A 110 -33.14 -3.35 -70.60
CA PHE A 110 -32.59 -2.13 -70.01
C PHE A 110 -32.93 -2.01 -68.51
N SER A 111 -34.14 -2.41 -68.11
CA SER A 111 -34.57 -2.45 -66.70
C SER A 111 -33.75 -3.45 -65.87
N TRP A 112 -33.56 -4.68 -66.35
CA TRP A 112 -32.73 -5.68 -65.65
C TRP A 112 -31.26 -5.26 -65.53
N VAL A 113 -30.68 -4.63 -66.57
CA VAL A 113 -29.31 -4.10 -66.51
C VAL A 113 -29.20 -2.94 -65.51
N ALA A 114 -30.16 -2.01 -65.50
CA ALA A 114 -30.19 -0.90 -64.55
C ALA A 114 -30.37 -1.38 -63.10
N MET A 115 -31.23 -2.37 -62.87
CA MET A 115 -31.46 -2.97 -61.55
C MET A 115 -30.24 -3.74 -61.04
N ALA A 116 -29.55 -4.49 -61.92
CA ALA A 116 -28.29 -5.14 -61.59
C ALA A 116 -27.19 -4.11 -61.25
N LEU A 117 -27.09 -3.02 -62.03
CA LEU A 117 -26.18 -1.90 -61.74
C LEU A 117 -26.47 -1.29 -60.35
N LEU A 118 -27.74 -0.96 -60.06
CA LEU A 118 -28.14 -0.44 -58.76
C LEU A 118 -27.77 -1.39 -57.62
N PHE A 119 -27.99 -2.69 -57.78
CA PHE A 119 -27.63 -3.70 -56.79
C PHE A 119 -26.11 -3.80 -56.58
N THR A 120 -25.31 -3.76 -57.65
CA THR A 120 -23.84 -3.70 -57.54
C THR A 120 -23.33 -2.42 -56.89
N VAL A 121 -23.99 -1.27 -57.13
CA VAL A 121 -23.68 0.00 -56.46
C VAL A 121 -24.02 -0.08 -54.98
N ILE A 122 -25.17 -0.65 -54.60
CA ILE A 122 -25.55 -0.85 -53.19
C ILE A 122 -24.56 -1.78 -52.49
N ILE A 123 -24.18 -2.91 -53.10
CA ILE A 123 -23.15 -3.80 -52.55
C ILE A 123 -21.80 -3.09 -52.44
N ALA A 124 -21.37 -2.33 -53.45
CA ALA A 124 -20.14 -1.56 -53.40
C ALA A 124 -20.19 -0.49 -52.30
N SER A 125 -21.32 0.19 -52.11
CA SER A 125 -21.53 1.14 -51.00
C SER A 125 -21.48 0.45 -49.64
N ILE A 126 -22.12 -0.71 -49.47
CA ILE A 126 -22.06 -1.50 -48.23
C ILE A 126 -20.62 -1.97 -47.97
N VAL A 127 -19.91 -2.46 -48.98
CA VAL A 127 -18.50 -2.88 -48.86
C VAL A 127 -17.60 -1.68 -48.55
N VAL A 128 -17.82 -0.51 -49.15
CA VAL A 128 -17.08 0.72 -48.81
C VAL A 128 -17.41 1.20 -47.40
N ILE A 129 -18.67 1.13 -46.95
CA ILE A 129 -19.06 1.47 -45.57
C ILE A 129 -18.44 0.49 -44.57
N VAL A 130 -18.43 -0.82 -44.85
CA VAL A 130 -17.81 -1.84 -44.00
C VAL A 130 -16.28 -1.71 -44.00
N LEU A 131 -15.65 -1.40 -45.14
CA LEU A 131 -14.22 -1.10 -45.21
C LEU A 131 -13.88 0.19 -44.48
N GLN A 132 -14.65 1.27 -44.65
CA GLN A 132 -14.45 2.52 -43.91
C GLN A 132 -14.67 2.31 -42.41
N TYR A 133 -15.70 1.58 -41.99
CA TYR A 133 -15.93 1.20 -40.59
C TYR A 133 -14.78 0.39 -40.02
N ASN A 134 -14.27 -0.62 -40.75
CA ASN A 134 -13.11 -1.42 -40.32
C ASN A 134 -11.81 -0.61 -40.32
N ILE A 135 -11.60 0.32 -41.25
CA ILE A 135 -10.45 1.23 -41.30
C ILE A 135 -10.53 2.28 -40.18
N HIS A 136 -11.72 2.76 -39.85
CA HIS A 136 -11.98 3.66 -38.72
C HIS A 136 -11.71 2.91 -37.41
N LYS A 137 -12.25 1.69 -37.26
CA LYS A 137 -11.96 0.78 -36.14
C LYS A 137 -10.47 0.43 -36.02
N SER A 138 -9.72 0.30 -37.13
CA SER A 138 -8.26 0.14 -37.09
C SER A 138 -7.52 1.43 -36.75
N LYS A 139 -8.06 2.61 -37.11
CA LYS A 139 -7.52 3.92 -36.70
C LYS A 139 -7.65 4.20 -35.21
N TYR A 140 -8.53 3.50 -34.49
CA TYR A 140 -8.60 3.54 -33.01
C TYR A 140 -7.92 2.35 -32.32
N ALA A 141 -7.43 1.35 -33.05
CA ALA A 141 -6.60 0.25 -32.52
C ALA A 141 -5.13 0.70 -32.27
N LEU A 142 -4.94 1.94 -31.83
CA LEU A 142 -3.76 2.77 -32.11
C LEU A 142 -2.46 2.37 -31.38
N LEU A 143 -2.57 1.56 -30.33
CA LEU A 143 -1.50 1.32 -29.35
C LEU A 143 -0.93 -0.12 -29.37
N GLY A 144 -1.11 -0.84 -30.49
CA GLY A 144 -0.42 -2.10 -30.79
C GLY A 144 -0.89 -3.26 -29.92
N ARG A 145 -0.18 -3.53 -28.81
CA ARG A 145 -0.59 -4.53 -27.80
C ARG A 145 -1.68 -4.01 -26.85
N PHE A 146 -1.99 -2.72 -26.92
CA PHE A 146 -3.02 -2.10 -26.10
C PHE A 146 -4.21 -1.74 -27.00
N LYS A 147 -5.38 -2.34 -26.75
CA LYS A 147 -6.58 -2.19 -27.59
C LYS A 147 -7.71 -1.56 -26.77
N PHE A 148 -8.03 -0.31 -27.07
CA PHE A 148 -9.14 0.40 -26.45
C PHE A 148 -10.46 0.15 -27.20
N SER A 149 -11.57 0.16 -26.46
CA SER A 149 -12.93 0.14 -26.98
C SER A 149 -13.72 1.25 -26.29
N GLU A 150 -14.04 2.31 -27.04
CA GLU A 150 -14.79 3.48 -26.56
C GLU A 150 -16.17 3.08 -26.02
N GLN A 151 -16.87 2.19 -26.73
CA GLN A 151 -18.21 1.70 -26.36
C GLN A 151 -18.21 0.82 -25.10
N GLU A 152 -17.14 0.04 -24.87
CA GLU A 152 -16.99 -0.77 -23.64
C GLU A 152 -16.28 0.00 -22.51
N ARG A 153 -15.79 1.23 -22.78
CA ARG A 153 -14.80 1.97 -21.98
C ARG A 153 -13.65 1.07 -21.47
N ARG A 154 -13.19 0.15 -22.32
CA ARG A 154 -12.31 -0.96 -21.92
C ARG A 154 -10.99 -0.95 -22.67
N LEU A 155 -9.88 -1.03 -21.94
CA LEU A 155 -8.53 -1.20 -22.48
C LEU A 155 -8.06 -2.63 -22.24
N ARG A 156 -7.82 -3.39 -23.31
CA ARG A 156 -7.26 -4.76 -23.24
C ARG A 156 -5.75 -4.69 -23.34
N LEU A 157 -5.06 -5.36 -22.42
CA LEU A 157 -3.59 -5.47 -22.39
C LEU A 157 -3.20 -6.81 -22.99
N LEU A 158 -2.30 -6.82 -23.97
CA LEU A 158 -1.81 -8.05 -24.59
C LEU A 158 -0.33 -8.32 -24.24
N SER A 159 -0.03 -9.60 -24.00
CA SER A 159 1.30 -10.16 -23.77
C SER A 159 2.23 -9.94 -24.95
N PRO A 160 3.54 -10.21 -24.81
CA PRO A 160 4.46 -10.05 -25.92
C PRO A 160 4.13 -10.87 -27.18
N GLU A 161 3.43 -11.99 -26.99
CA GLU A 161 2.95 -12.95 -27.98
C GLU A 161 1.58 -12.58 -28.56
N GLY A 162 0.86 -11.64 -27.92
CA GLY A 162 -0.45 -11.14 -28.36
C GLY A 162 -1.66 -11.67 -27.58
N GLU A 163 -1.45 -12.51 -26.57
CA GLU A 163 -2.51 -13.03 -25.69
C GLU A 163 -3.01 -11.97 -24.71
N GLU A 164 -4.31 -11.87 -24.45
CA GLU A 164 -4.82 -10.95 -23.41
C GLU A 164 -4.23 -11.35 -22.03
N GLN A 165 -3.74 -10.39 -21.25
CA GLN A 165 -3.22 -10.58 -19.88
C GLN A 165 -4.17 -9.97 -18.83
N ALA A 166 -4.70 -8.78 -19.12
CA ALA A 166 -5.63 -8.06 -18.26
C ALA A 166 -6.52 -7.10 -19.05
N ARG A 167 -7.54 -6.58 -18.37
CA ARG A 167 -8.50 -5.58 -18.86
C ARG A 167 -8.53 -4.42 -17.87
N ILE A 168 -8.44 -3.18 -18.33
CA ILE A 168 -8.80 -1.99 -17.54
C ILE A 168 -10.20 -1.54 -17.96
N PHE A 169 -11.06 -1.33 -16.98
CA PHE A 169 -12.31 -0.61 -17.07
C PHE A 169 -12.00 0.85 -16.74
N ILE A 170 -12.04 1.71 -17.76
CA ILE A 170 -11.61 3.10 -17.68
C ILE A 170 -12.82 3.98 -17.34
N ALA A 171 -12.65 4.93 -16.42
CA ALA A 171 -13.67 5.90 -16.04
C ALA A 171 -14.93 5.29 -15.37
N SER A 172 -14.77 4.43 -14.35
CA SER A 172 -15.92 3.69 -13.75
C SER A 172 -16.96 4.58 -13.08
N GLU A 173 -16.56 5.73 -12.52
CA GLU A 173 -17.46 6.69 -11.86
C GLU A 173 -17.93 7.84 -12.77
N VAL A 174 -17.50 7.88 -14.05
CA VAL A 174 -17.97 8.90 -15.02
C VAL A 174 -19.31 8.43 -15.61
N PRO A 175 -20.38 9.24 -15.61
CA PRO A 175 -21.69 8.83 -16.13
C PRO A 175 -21.64 8.22 -17.54
N SER A 176 -22.44 7.19 -17.79
CA SER A 176 -22.44 6.38 -19.01
C SER A 176 -22.81 7.14 -20.28
N ASP A 177 -23.56 8.23 -20.14
CA ASP A 177 -24.49 8.68 -21.17
C ASP A 177 -23.81 9.49 -22.29
N ASP A 178 -22.63 10.06 -22.01
CA ASP A 178 -21.74 10.66 -23.00
C ASP A 178 -20.66 9.66 -23.45
N LEU A 179 -20.44 9.58 -24.76
CA LEU A 179 -19.22 9.01 -25.35
C LEU A 179 -18.08 10.05 -25.30
N PRO A 180 -16.83 9.62 -25.07
CA PRO A 180 -15.69 10.54 -25.15
C PRO A 180 -15.45 10.99 -26.59
N TYR A 181 -14.90 12.19 -26.76
CA TYR A 181 -14.33 12.64 -28.03
C TYR A 181 -12.80 12.70 -27.98
N ASP A 182 -12.16 12.59 -29.15
CA ASP A 182 -10.73 12.84 -29.29
C ASP A 182 -10.44 14.32 -29.02
N CYS A 183 -9.79 14.61 -27.90
CA CYS A 183 -9.38 15.97 -27.52
C CYS A 183 -8.08 16.43 -28.19
N GLY A 184 -7.43 15.57 -28.98
CA GLY A 184 -6.16 15.81 -29.65
C GLY A 184 -4.97 15.81 -28.70
N LEU A 185 -3.83 15.27 -29.16
CA LEU A 185 -2.55 15.38 -28.44
C LEU A 185 -1.97 16.81 -28.57
N HIS A 186 -2.62 17.78 -27.93
CA HIS A 186 -2.07 19.11 -27.74
C HIS A 186 -0.77 19.03 -26.91
N ARG A 187 0.21 19.89 -27.24
CA ARG A 187 1.47 20.01 -26.49
C ARG A 187 1.20 20.41 -25.04
N SER A 188 1.15 19.44 -24.14
CA SER A 188 0.94 19.68 -22.71
C SER A 188 2.07 20.57 -22.16
N THR A 189 1.69 21.68 -21.53
CA THR A 189 2.63 22.64 -20.94
C THR A 189 3.33 22.01 -19.73
N ARG A 190 4.60 22.37 -19.53
CA ARG A 190 5.49 21.80 -18.48
C ARG A 190 4.81 21.70 -17.11
N VAL A 191 4.40 20.50 -16.71
CA VAL A 191 4.13 20.19 -15.30
C VAL A 191 5.45 19.79 -14.64
N SER A 192 5.82 20.49 -13.56
CA SER A 192 7.10 20.32 -12.86
C SER A 192 7.11 19.08 -11.95
N HIS A 193 7.01 17.88 -12.52
CA HIS A 193 7.19 16.64 -11.78
C HIS A 193 8.68 16.39 -11.47
N THR A 194 8.99 16.08 -10.21
CA THR A 194 10.36 15.87 -9.71
C THR A 194 10.99 14.52 -10.07
N SER A 195 10.26 13.64 -10.79
CA SER A 195 10.83 12.42 -11.36
C SER A 195 11.37 12.65 -12.78
N LYS A 196 12.70 12.58 -12.91
CA LYS A 196 13.42 12.73 -14.19
C LYS A 196 13.05 11.66 -15.25
N TYR A 197 12.33 10.62 -14.85
CA TYR A 197 11.88 9.53 -15.73
C TYR A 197 10.43 9.69 -16.22
N LEU A 198 9.71 10.71 -15.76
CA LEU A 198 8.29 10.95 -16.09
C LEU A 198 7.98 12.38 -16.59
N ALA A 199 9.01 13.23 -16.73
CA ALA A 199 8.88 14.64 -17.07
C ALA A 199 9.56 14.99 -18.41
N GLU A 200 8.82 14.86 -19.53
CA GLU A 200 8.76 15.77 -20.69
C GLU A 200 8.04 15.09 -21.88
N SER A 201 6.87 15.61 -22.30
CA SER A 201 6.18 15.12 -23.50
C SER A 201 6.75 15.81 -24.74
N THR A 202 7.62 15.09 -25.45
CA THR A 202 8.15 15.45 -26.77
C THR A 202 7.36 14.77 -27.89
N SER A 203 7.17 15.47 -29.01
CA SER A 203 6.14 15.20 -30.02
C SER A 203 6.45 14.04 -30.99
N GLN A 204 6.75 12.85 -30.45
CA GLN A 204 6.98 11.61 -31.22
C GLN A 204 6.31 10.36 -30.61
N GLY A 205 5.62 10.47 -29.47
CA GLY A 205 4.88 9.36 -28.86
C GLY A 205 3.60 9.01 -29.64
N ARG A 206 3.26 7.73 -29.72
CA ARG A 206 1.89 7.30 -30.06
C ARG A 206 1.03 7.40 -28.80
N GLY A 207 -0.13 8.01 -28.91
CA GLY A 207 -1.07 8.18 -27.81
C GLY A 207 -2.47 8.56 -28.28
N VAL A 208 -3.40 8.66 -27.33
CA VAL A 208 -4.80 9.04 -27.54
C VAL A 208 -5.21 10.01 -26.43
N CYS A 209 -5.93 11.08 -26.78
CA CYS A 209 -6.57 12.00 -25.83
C CYS A 209 -8.07 11.71 -25.85
N LEU A 210 -8.71 11.44 -24.71
CA LEU A 210 -10.15 11.22 -24.62
C LEU A 210 -10.76 12.16 -23.58
N GLU A 211 -11.81 12.87 -23.95
CA GLU A 211 -12.51 13.82 -23.07
C GLU A 211 -14.01 13.57 -23.04
N TRP A 212 -14.55 13.48 -21.81
CA TRP A 212 -15.97 13.57 -21.52
C TRP A 212 -16.29 15.02 -21.18
N LYS A 213 -17.22 15.62 -21.94
CA LYS A 213 -17.49 17.05 -21.96
C LYS A 213 -17.71 17.62 -20.55
N ASN A 214 -16.81 18.50 -20.10
CA ASN A 214 -16.80 19.10 -18.76
C ASN A 214 -16.72 18.12 -17.57
N GLN A 215 -16.61 16.80 -17.78
CA GLN A 215 -16.53 15.80 -16.71
C GLN A 215 -15.09 15.44 -16.37
N ALA A 216 -14.34 14.87 -17.32
CA ALA A 216 -12.96 14.42 -17.14
C ALA A 216 -12.25 14.22 -18.49
N ARG A 217 -10.91 14.25 -18.46
CA ARG A 217 -10.01 13.94 -19.59
C ARG A 217 -8.99 12.88 -19.17
N VAL A 218 -8.74 11.91 -20.06
CA VAL A 218 -7.61 10.97 -19.95
C VAL A 218 -6.70 11.09 -21.15
N THR A 219 -5.39 11.06 -20.91
CA THR A 219 -4.38 10.92 -21.96
C THR A 219 -3.67 9.58 -21.80
N LEU A 220 -3.63 8.78 -22.87
CA LEU A 220 -2.95 7.49 -22.94
C LEU A 220 -1.70 7.66 -23.82
N GLU A 221 -0.49 7.65 -23.26
CA GLU A 221 0.77 7.70 -24.04
C GLU A 221 1.53 6.36 -23.96
N GLN A 222 2.02 5.86 -25.10
CA GLN A 222 3.00 4.77 -25.11
C GLN A 222 4.37 5.28 -24.65
N VAL A 223 4.96 4.64 -23.64
CA VAL A 223 6.31 4.95 -23.17
C VAL A 223 7.33 4.14 -23.98
N SER A 224 8.26 4.81 -24.66
CA SER A 224 9.34 4.12 -25.39
C SER A 224 10.42 3.60 -24.44
N PRO A 225 11.08 2.45 -24.75
CA PRO A 225 12.19 1.93 -23.95
C PRO A 225 13.35 2.91 -23.78
N GLU A 226 13.55 3.79 -24.77
CA GLU A 226 14.54 4.87 -24.77
C GLU A 226 14.25 5.91 -23.69
N ARG A 227 12.98 6.34 -23.52
CA ARG A 227 12.57 7.27 -22.43
C ARG A 227 12.84 6.69 -21.04
N LEU A 228 12.76 5.36 -20.91
CA LEU A 228 13.04 4.63 -19.67
C LEU A 228 14.54 4.43 -19.42
N ASN A 229 15.41 4.77 -20.38
CA ASN A 229 16.84 4.41 -20.39
C ASN A 229 17.06 2.91 -20.11
N CYS A 230 16.15 2.07 -20.61
CA CYS A 230 16.10 0.65 -20.31
C CYS A 230 16.87 -0.13 -21.38
N SER A 231 17.92 -0.86 -21.00
CA SER A 231 18.69 -1.74 -21.89
C SER A 231 19.02 -3.07 -21.22
N GLY A 232 19.33 -4.10 -22.02
CA GLY A 232 19.64 -5.45 -21.53
C GLY A 232 18.42 -6.38 -21.41
N PRO A 233 18.59 -7.57 -20.80
CA PRO A 233 17.57 -8.61 -20.76
C PRO A 233 16.27 -8.20 -20.07
N VAL A 234 16.36 -7.47 -18.94
CA VAL A 234 15.23 -7.03 -18.12
C VAL A 234 14.17 -6.28 -18.93
N CYS A 235 14.60 -5.51 -19.93
CA CYS A 235 13.74 -4.67 -20.77
C CYS A 235 13.10 -5.44 -21.94
N ARG A 236 13.52 -6.67 -22.23
CA ARG A 236 13.15 -7.39 -23.45
C ARG A 236 11.68 -7.79 -23.44
N GLY A 237 10.92 -7.30 -24.42
CA GLY A 237 9.49 -7.60 -24.56
C GLY A 237 8.57 -6.70 -23.74
N ILE A 238 9.08 -5.97 -22.75
CA ILE A 238 8.31 -5.05 -21.91
C ILE A 238 7.71 -3.93 -22.76
N GLN A 239 6.45 -3.61 -22.50
CA GLN A 239 5.79 -2.39 -23.00
C GLN A 239 5.08 -1.70 -21.84
N CYS A 240 5.14 -0.36 -21.82
CA CYS A 240 4.58 0.48 -20.78
C CYS A 240 3.75 1.61 -21.36
N PHE A 241 2.68 1.97 -20.66
CA PHE A 241 1.74 3.02 -21.03
C PHE A 241 1.48 3.93 -19.84
N ARG A 242 1.56 5.24 -20.08
CA ARG A 242 1.18 6.29 -19.15
C ARG A 242 -0.32 6.52 -19.27
N VAL A 243 -1.02 6.52 -18.14
CA VAL A 243 -2.41 6.96 -18.03
C VAL A 243 -2.42 8.24 -17.20
N ASP A 244 -2.85 9.33 -17.82
CA ASP A 244 -2.80 10.69 -17.26
C ASP A 244 -4.23 11.25 -17.20
N TRP A 245 -4.86 11.11 -16.03
CA TRP A 245 -6.22 11.56 -15.78
C TRP A 245 -6.28 12.96 -15.17
N ARG A 246 -7.29 13.73 -15.57
CA ARG A 246 -7.67 15.00 -14.94
C ARG A 246 -9.20 15.16 -14.92
N SER A 247 -9.79 15.48 -13.76
CA SER A 247 -11.20 15.89 -13.69
C SER A 247 -11.37 17.28 -14.30
N LEU A 248 -12.52 17.53 -14.92
CA LEU A 248 -12.91 18.83 -15.45
C LEU A 248 -14.04 19.44 -14.60
N SER A 249 -14.90 18.59 -14.02
CA SER A 249 -15.84 18.95 -12.95
C SER A 249 -15.19 18.76 -11.56
N PRO A 250 -15.57 19.56 -10.54
CA PRO A 250 -15.24 19.26 -9.15
C PRO A 250 -16.02 18.05 -8.59
N THR A 251 -17.14 17.66 -9.19
CA THR A 251 -18.03 16.57 -8.73
C THR A 251 -17.65 15.19 -9.25
N VAL A 252 -16.61 15.09 -10.10
CA VAL A 252 -16.19 13.83 -10.73
C VAL A 252 -14.96 13.30 -10.01
N ASP A 253 -15.17 12.19 -9.30
CA ASP A 253 -14.11 11.31 -8.82
C ASP A 253 -13.50 10.52 -9.99
N LEU A 254 -12.22 10.18 -9.89
CA LEU A 254 -11.46 9.45 -10.90
C LEU A 254 -11.23 8.01 -10.43
N MET A 255 -11.53 7.02 -11.27
CA MET A 255 -11.38 5.60 -10.94
C MET A 255 -11.21 4.76 -12.20
N ASP A 256 -10.19 3.90 -12.20
CA ASP A 256 -10.00 2.83 -13.16
C ASP A 256 -9.91 1.49 -12.41
N CYS A 257 -10.58 0.45 -12.91
CA CYS A 257 -10.53 -0.90 -12.31
C CYS A 257 -9.85 -1.90 -13.24
N LEU A 258 -8.91 -2.68 -12.72
CA LEU A 258 -8.11 -3.67 -13.44
C LEU A 258 -8.56 -5.09 -13.07
N SER A 259 -8.78 -5.93 -14.07
CA SER A 259 -9.13 -7.34 -13.93
C SER A 259 -8.16 -8.20 -14.73
N LEU A 260 -7.62 -9.26 -14.12
CA LEU A 260 -6.74 -10.22 -14.79
C LEU A 260 -7.57 -11.17 -15.66
N LYS A 261 -6.98 -11.70 -16.74
CA LYS A 261 -7.67 -12.66 -17.61
C LYS A 261 -7.84 -14.02 -16.92
N GLU A 262 -9.05 -14.55 -16.94
CA GLU A 262 -9.39 -15.94 -16.58
C GLU A 262 -8.56 -16.94 -17.42
N PRO A 263 -7.98 -17.99 -16.81
CA PRO A 263 -8.60 -18.79 -15.76
C PRO A 263 -8.41 -18.29 -14.32
N ALA A 264 -9.15 -18.91 -13.40
CA ALA A 264 -8.94 -18.74 -11.96
C ALA A 264 -7.50 -19.12 -11.55
N GLY A 265 -6.94 -18.38 -10.59
CA GLY A 265 -5.57 -18.59 -10.08
C GLY A 265 -4.57 -17.48 -10.43
N GLN A 266 -4.96 -16.47 -11.22
CA GLN A 266 -4.17 -15.24 -11.38
C GLN A 266 -4.38 -14.31 -10.18
N THR A 267 -3.29 -13.74 -9.64
CA THR A 267 -3.26 -13.03 -8.36
C THR A 267 -2.47 -11.73 -8.44
N TRP A 268 -2.71 -10.80 -7.50
CA TRP A 268 -1.95 -9.56 -7.34
C TRP A 268 -0.99 -9.62 -6.14
N TYR A 269 0.03 -8.78 -6.13
CA TYR A 269 1.08 -8.69 -5.10
C TYR A 269 1.57 -7.25 -4.91
N GLY A 270 2.21 -6.97 -3.76
CA GLY A 270 2.84 -5.68 -3.44
C GLY A 270 1.92 -4.74 -2.66
N SER A 271 1.83 -3.48 -3.10
CA SER A 271 1.06 -2.38 -2.50
C SER A 271 1.43 -1.96 -1.08
N ALA A 272 1.27 -2.82 -0.08
CA ALA A 272 1.36 -2.38 1.32
C ALA A 272 1.47 -3.54 2.32
N GLU A 273 1.99 -3.20 3.50
CA GLU A 273 1.66 -3.91 4.73
C GLU A 273 0.16 -3.74 5.03
N SER A 274 -0.55 -4.85 5.32
CA SER A 274 -2.00 -4.87 5.52
C SER A 274 -2.41 -5.39 6.91
N ALA A 275 -3.66 -5.09 7.27
CA ALA A 275 -4.31 -5.51 8.51
C ALA A 275 -4.79 -6.97 8.48
N ALA A 276 -5.22 -7.49 7.32
CA ALA A 276 -5.76 -8.85 7.22
C ALA A 276 -4.64 -9.90 7.29
N ALA A 277 -4.85 -10.96 8.07
CA ALA A 277 -3.87 -12.05 8.23
C ALA A 277 -3.57 -12.78 6.92
N ASP A 278 -4.60 -12.94 6.09
CA ASP A 278 -4.55 -13.71 4.86
C ASP A 278 -4.27 -12.84 3.63
N SER A 279 -3.84 -11.58 3.81
CA SER A 279 -3.65 -10.52 2.78
C SER A 279 -2.58 -10.78 1.71
N TRP A 280 -2.00 -11.98 1.69
CA TRP A 280 -1.02 -12.42 0.71
C TRP A 280 -1.51 -13.70 0.01
N PRO A 281 -1.67 -13.72 -1.32
CA PRO A 281 -1.56 -12.60 -2.26
C PRO A 281 -2.65 -11.52 -2.08
N LEU A 282 -2.48 -10.37 -2.73
CA LEU A 282 -3.58 -9.39 -2.85
C LEU A 282 -4.70 -10.01 -3.70
N GLY A 283 -5.94 -9.95 -3.18
CA GLY A 283 -7.11 -10.61 -3.79
C GLY A 283 -7.59 -11.86 -3.08
N THR A 284 -7.07 -12.17 -1.89
CA THR A 284 -7.61 -13.19 -0.96
C THR A 284 -8.71 -12.65 -0.04
N ALA A 285 -8.68 -11.35 0.26
CA ALA A 285 -9.63 -10.64 1.12
C ALA A 285 -9.98 -9.28 0.51
N ASP A 286 -11.24 -8.85 0.66
CA ASP A 286 -11.70 -7.56 0.17
C ASP A 286 -11.04 -6.40 0.92
N GLN A 287 -10.64 -5.36 0.17
CA GLN A 287 -10.11 -4.12 0.72
C GLN A 287 -11.03 -2.97 0.28
N PRO A 288 -11.80 -2.34 1.19
CA PRO A 288 -12.65 -1.19 0.85
C PRO A 288 -11.79 0.00 0.41
N LEU A 289 -12.40 0.94 -0.33
CA LEU A 289 -11.69 2.07 -0.92
C LEU A 289 -10.98 2.93 0.13
N ALA A 290 -9.65 2.81 0.19
CA ALA A 290 -8.80 3.43 1.21
C ALA A 290 -7.62 4.21 0.60
N PRO A 291 -7.15 5.29 1.25
CA PRO A 291 -6.02 6.08 0.78
C PRO A 291 -4.70 5.30 0.91
N LEU A 292 -3.94 5.22 -0.18
CA LEU A 292 -2.65 4.55 -0.28
C LEU A 292 -1.51 5.42 0.29
N VAL A 293 -1.50 5.54 1.62
CA VAL A 293 -0.48 6.20 2.44
C VAL A 293 -0.12 5.34 3.66
N THR A 294 0.98 5.64 4.34
CA THR A 294 1.36 4.94 5.58
C THR A 294 0.34 5.16 6.71
N GLY A 295 0.10 4.10 7.49
CA GLY A 295 -0.93 4.01 8.52
C GLY A 295 -0.54 3.09 9.68
N ASP A 296 -1.54 2.68 10.47
CA ASP A 296 -1.42 1.67 11.53
C ASP A 296 -2.44 0.57 11.23
N THR A 297 -1.98 -0.67 11.03
CA THR A 297 -2.81 -1.83 10.68
C THR A 297 -3.86 -2.24 11.72
N SER A 298 -3.82 -1.70 12.94
CA SER A 298 -4.87 -1.91 13.94
C SER A 298 -6.09 -1.00 13.75
N GLN A 299 -5.94 0.08 12.97
CA GLN A 299 -6.93 1.16 12.79
C GLN A 299 -7.20 1.51 11.32
N HIS A 300 -6.27 1.19 10.42
CA HIS A 300 -6.24 1.64 9.03
C HIS A 300 -6.03 0.46 8.07
N ALA A 301 -6.43 0.69 6.82
CA ALA A 301 -6.30 -0.28 5.72
C ALA A 301 -4.85 -0.71 5.42
N PHE A 302 -3.87 0.13 5.75
CA PHE A 302 -2.45 -0.06 5.44
C PHE A 302 -1.55 0.32 6.64
N GLY A 303 -0.38 -0.29 6.72
CA GLY A 303 0.58 -0.13 7.82
C GLY A 303 1.72 0.86 7.58
N ASN A 304 2.83 0.63 8.26
CA ASN A 304 4.06 1.45 8.22
C ASN A 304 4.70 1.49 6.82
N VAL A 305 4.45 0.46 6.01
CA VAL A 305 5.07 0.26 4.70
C VAL A 305 4.02 0.26 3.60
N VAL A 306 4.12 1.21 2.66
CA VAL A 306 3.18 1.37 1.55
C VAL A 306 3.92 1.70 0.26
N GLN A 307 4.03 0.74 -0.65
CA GLN A 307 4.66 0.92 -1.95
C GLN A 307 3.63 1.23 -3.04
N ARG A 308 3.91 2.28 -3.81
CA ARG A 308 3.05 2.74 -4.91
C ARG A 308 3.25 1.90 -6.18
N SER A 309 3.10 0.59 -6.03
CA SER A 309 3.30 -0.42 -7.07
C SER A 309 2.52 -1.72 -6.81
N PHE A 310 2.00 -2.31 -7.90
CA PHE A 310 1.25 -3.57 -7.91
C PHE A 310 1.84 -4.49 -8.99
N LEU A 311 1.91 -5.79 -8.69
CA LEU A 311 2.42 -6.81 -9.60
C LEU A 311 1.41 -7.95 -9.71
N SER A 312 1.30 -8.58 -10.87
CA SER A 312 0.46 -9.78 -11.06
C SER A 312 1.27 -11.00 -11.45
N SER A 313 0.78 -12.19 -11.11
CA SER A 313 1.36 -13.48 -11.47
C SER A 313 1.65 -13.62 -12.97
N ASN A 314 0.81 -13.08 -13.85
CA ASN A 314 0.99 -13.12 -15.31
C ASN A 314 1.80 -11.95 -15.90
N GLY A 315 2.54 -11.18 -15.08
CA GLY A 315 3.50 -10.20 -15.59
C GLY A 315 2.91 -8.84 -16.00
N VAL A 316 1.73 -8.46 -15.49
CA VAL A 316 1.26 -7.06 -15.51
C VAL A 316 1.78 -6.34 -14.27
N GLY A 317 2.26 -5.10 -14.43
CA GLY A 317 2.72 -4.24 -13.34
C GLY A 317 2.12 -2.84 -13.44
N VAL A 318 1.70 -2.27 -12.31
CA VAL A 318 1.12 -0.93 -12.22
C VAL A 318 1.92 -0.10 -11.22
N TYR A 319 2.22 1.16 -11.57
CA TYR A 319 3.18 2.00 -10.85
C TYR A 319 2.70 3.45 -10.72
N THR A 320 2.77 4.00 -9.51
CA THR A 320 2.23 5.33 -9.14
C THR A 320 3.28 6.19 -8.42
N PHE A 321 4.48 6.33 -9.02
CA PHE A 321 5.63 7.10 -8.48
C PHE A 321 5.44 8.64 -8.46
N THR A 322 4.21 9.12 -8.41
CA THR A 322 3.85 10.54 -8.36
C THR A 322 3.58 10.99 -6.93
N ASN A 323 3.60 12.31 -6.71
CA ASN A 323 3.21 12.94 -5.45
C ASN A 323 1.67 13.11 -5.34
N GLU A 324 0.89 12.53 -6.24
CA GLU A 324 -0.56 12.70 -6.27
C GLU A 324 -1.25 11.85 -5.18
N SER A 325 -2.51 12.13 -4.86
CA SER A 325 -3.29 11.20 -4.07
C SER A 325 -3.58 9.93 -4.87
N MET A 326 -3.72 8.82 -4.15
CA MET A 326 -4.07 7.52 -4.72
C MET A 326 -4.90 6.77 -3.68
N PHE A 327 -6.04 6.26 -4.09
CA PHE A 327 -6.91 5.40 -3.32
C PHE A 327 -7.00 4.04 -4.01
N VAL A 328 -7.16 2.98 -3.22
CA VAL A 328 -7.13 1.60 -3.69
C VAL A 328 -8.32 0.85 -3.11
N ARG A 329 -8.99 0.07 -3.96
CA ARG A 329 -10.00 -0.93 -3.60
C ARG A 329 -9.58 -2.26 -4.20
N VAL A 330 -9.69 -3.34 -3.44
CA VAL A 330 -9.57 -4.72 -3.93
C VAL A 330 -10.91 -5.39 -3.74
N ASP A 331 -11.49 -5.86 -4.84
CA ASP A 331 -12.74 -6.61 -4.86
C ASP A 331 -12.42 -8.05 -5.30
N VAL A 332 -12.53 -8.98 -4.36
CA VAL A 332 -12.28 -10.41 -4.56
C VAL A 332 -13.41 -11.04 -5.37
N THR A 333 -14.65 -10.54 -5.20
CA THR A 333 -15.84 -11.11 -5.84
C THR A 333 -15.88 -10.83 -7.34
N GLU A 334 -15.43 -9.66 -7.77
CA GLU A 334 -15.29 -9.29 -9.18
C GLU A 334 -13.88 -9.57 -9.75
N GLY A 335 -12.91 -9.94 -8.90
CA GLY A 335 -11.50 -10.12 -9.27
C GLY A 335 -10.85 -8.82 -9.77
N ARG A 336 -11.10 -7.69 -9.08
CA ARG A 336 -10.69 -6.35 -9.50
C ARG A 336 -9.78 -5.65 -8.50
N LEU A 337 -8.71 -5.07 -9.02
CA LEU A 337 -7.90 -4.05 -8.35
C LEU A 337 -8.30 -2.68 -8.93
N CYS A 338 -8.92 -1.81 -8.13
CA CYS A 338 -9.27 -0.45 -8.57
C CYS A 338 -8.31 0.59 -7.98
N LEU A 339 -7.88 1.51 -8.84
CA LEU A 339 -7.06 2.67 -8.51
C LEU A 339 -7.87 3.94 -8.79
N GLY A 340 -7.88 4.88 -7.84
CA GLY A 340 -8.67 6.09 -7.97
C GLY A 340 -8.08 7.31 -7.29
N ASN A 341 -8.57 8.48 -7.69
CA ASN A 341 -8.47 9.71 -6.90
C ASN A 341 -9.89 10.19 -6.62
N VAL A 342 -10.27 10.19 -5.33
CA VAL A 342 -11.60 10.61 -4.86
C VAL A 342 -11.49 11.84 -3.97
N ARG A 343 -12.50 12.73 -3.97
CA ARG A 343 -12.51 13.96 -3.17
C ARG A 343 -12.79 13.72 -1.68
N ARG A 344 -12.15 12.70 -1.08
CA ARG A 344 -12.14 12.45 0.37
C ARG A 344 -10.97 13.22 1.00
N PRO A 345 -11.21 14.17 1.92
CA PRO A 345 -10.25 15.21 2.31
C PRO A 345 -9.18 14.76 3.34
N PHE A 346 -9.04 13.45 3.58
CA PHE A 346 -8.08 12.92 4.54
C PHE A 346 -7.47 11.58 4.08
N PRO A 347 -6.16 11.35 4.29
CA PRO A 347 -5.14 12.32 4.70
C PRO A 347 -4.59 13.17 3.53
N TYR A 348 -5.11 12.99 2.31
CA TYR A 348 -4.79 13.83 1.16
C TYR A 348 -5.60 15.13 1.15
N ARG A 349 -4.94 16.29 1.00
CA ARG A 349 -5.62 17.59 0.95
C ARG A 349 -5.70 18.20 -0.45
N TYR A 350 -6.92 18.50 -0.86
CA TYR A 350 -7.24 19.31 -2.02
C TYR A 350 -7.95 20.62 -1.62
N PRO A 351 -7.63 21.76 -2.27
CA PRO A 351 -8.53 22.91 -2.35
C PRO A 351 -9.91 22.51 -2.92
N ALA A 352 -10.97 23.23 -2.56
CA ALA A 352 -12.31 22.95 -3.06
C ALA A 352 -12.42 23.12 -4.60
N GLU A 353 -11.70 24.09 -5.15
CA GLU A 353 -11.67 24.44 -6.58
C GLU A 353 -10.71 23.58 -7.41
N ASP A 354 -9.85 22.78 -6.76
CA ASP A 354 -8.86 21.97 -7.48
C ASP A 354 -9.52 20.82 -8.24
N HIS A 355 -9.12 20.65 -9.49
CA HIS A 355 -9.36 19.44 -10.27
C HIS A 355 -8.59 18.25 -9.68
N LEU A 356 -9.20 17.07 -9.68
CA LEU A 356 -8.48 15.84 -9.33
C LEU A 356 -7.56 15.43 -10.49
N THR A 357 -6.43 14.81 -10.16
CA THR A 357 -5.49 14.24 -11.14
C THR A 357 -5.09 12.84 -10.72
N MET A 358 -4.92 11.92 -11.67
CA MET A 358 -4.47 10.57 -11.39
C MET A 358 -3.52 10.08 -12.49
N LEU A 359 -2.23 10.26 -12.24
CA LEU A 359 -1.17 9.80 -13.13
C LEU A 359 -0.57 8.47 -12.65
N TYR A 360 -0.73 7.43 -13.47
CA TYR A 360 -0.09 6.12 -13.27
C TYR A 360 0.58 5.60 -14.55
N SER A 361 1.42 4.57 -14.41
CA SER A 361 1.96 3.80 -15.52
C SER A 361 1.61 2.34 -15.36
N ILE A 362 1.21 1.70 -16.45
CA ILE A 362 0.93 0.25 -16.50
C ILE A 362 1.82 -0.40 -17.55
N CYS A 363 2.35 -1.58 -17.23
CA CYS A 363 3.28 -2.30 -18.07
C CYS A 363 2.89 -3.77 -18.20
N THR A 364 3.33 -4.41 -19.29
CA THR A 364 3.21 -5.85 -19.55
C THR A 364 4.59 -6.44 -19.83
N ALA A 365 4.90 -7.61 -19.24
CA ALA A 365 6.10 -8.40 -19.45
C ALA A 365 5.74 -9.89 -19.66
N PRO A 366 6.71 -10.74 -20.09
CA PRO A 366 6.51 -12.19 -20.18
C PRO A 366 6.09 -12.87 -18.86
N ASN A 367 6.66 -12.48 -17.71
CA ASN A 367 6.34 -13.08 -16.41
C ASN A 367 6.52 -12.09 -15.23
N ILE A 368 6.07 -12.50 -14.04
CA ILE A 368 6.14 -11.69 -12.81
C ILE A 368 7.58 -11.37 -12.39
N MET A 369 8.53 -12.29 -12.53
CA MET A 369 9.93 -12.05 -12.14
C MET A 369 10.53 -10.87 -12.93
N GLN A 370 10.35 -10.86 -14.25
CA GLN A 370 10.86 -9.79 -15.11
C GLN A 370 10.14 -8.45 -14.84
N MET A 371 8.82 -8.47 -14.55
CA MET A 371 8.07 -7.27 -14.18
C MET A 371 8.52 -6.70 -12.82
N HIS A 372 8.72 -7.56 -11.83
CA HIS A 372 9.27 -7.18 -10.53
C HIS A 372 10.64 -6.49 -10.71
N GLN A 373 11.57 -7.17 -11.40
CA GLN A 373 12.92 -6.64 -11.64
C GLN A 373 12.89 -5.30 -12.38
N PHE A 374 12.03 -5.16 -13.38
CA PHE A 374 11.84 -3.89 -14.09
C PHE A 374 11.35 -2.77 -13.15
N GLY A 375 10.37 -3.06 -12.30
CA GLY A 375 9.88 -2.11 -11.28
C GLY A 375 10.96 -1.66 -10.29
N THR A 376 11.71 -2.60 -9.72
CA THR A 376 12.66 -2.33 -8.63
C THR A 376 14.04 -1.89 -9.11
N HIS A 377 14.53 -2.38 -10.25
CA HIS A 377 15.85 -2.03 -10.78
C HIS A 377 15.82 -0.87 -11.79
N VAL A 378 14.79 -0.80 -12.66
CA VAL A 378 14.73 0.22 -13.71
C VAL A 378 13.96 1.45 -13.25
N LEU A 379 12.73 1.27 -12.76
CA LEU A 379 11.87 2.42 -12.41
C LEU A 379 12.23 3.04 -11.05
N ASN A 380 12.58 2.22 -10.05
CA ASN A 380 12.77 2.67 -8.66
C ASN A 380 14.08 2.14 -7.99
N PRO A 381 15.26 2.25 -8.64
CA PRO A 381 16.51 1.66 -8.14
C PRO A 381 16.94 2.16 -6.76
N TYR A 382 17.12 1.23 -5.81
CA TYR A 382 17.55 1.51 -4.44
C TYR A 382 18.88 2.28 -4.34
N SER A 383 19.92 1.86 -5.10
CA SER A 383 21.19 2.58 -5.17
C SER A 383 21.95 2.31 -6.47
N ARG A 384 22.61 3.34 -7.02
CA ARG A 384 23.57 3.20 -8.13
C ARG A 384 25.03 3.07 -7.68
N ARG A 385 25.28 2.96 -6.36
CA ARG A 385 26.63 2.84 -5.77
C ARG A 385 26.76 1.58 -4.91
N ILE A 386 26.47 0.43 -5.52
CA ILE A 386 26.42 -0.92 -4.92
C ILE A 386 27.45 -1.11 -3.79
N GLU A 387 28.74 -1.01 -4.09
CA GLU A 387 29.80 -1.30 -3.10
C GLU A 387 30.05 -0.18 -2.08
N GLU A 388 29.61 1.07 -2.31
CA GLU A 388 29.60 2.10 -1.26
C GLU A 388 28.43 1.85 -0.30
N THR A 389 27.26 1.52 -0.85
CA THR A 389 26.05 1.21 -0.08
C THR A 389 26.24 -0.07 0.74
N ARG A 390 26.68 -1.18 0.13
CA ARG A 390 26.88 -2.48 0.81
C ARG A 390 27.73 -2.35 2.07
N ARG A 391 28.87 -1.66 1.99
CA ARG A 391 29.77 -1.42 3.15
C ARG A 391 29.16 -0.57 4.27
N LYS A 392 28.09 0.20 3.99
CA LYS A 392 27.34 0.96 5.01
C LYS A 392 26.19 0.14 5.60
N VAL A 393 25.46 -0.65 4.80
CA VAL A 393 24.35 -1.49 5.32
C VAL A 393 24.89 -2.69 6.10
N TRP A 394 25.93 -3.36 5.59
CA TRP A 394 26.30 -4.71 6.04
C TRP A 394 26.57 -4.84 7.56
N PRO A 395 27.29 -3.91 8.22
CA PRO A 395 27.50 -3.98 9.68
C PRO A 395 26.21 -3.98 10.52
N SER A 396 25.09 -3.51 9.96
CA SER A 396 23.81 -3.38 10.66
C SER A 396 22.99 -4.68 10.77
N PHE A 397 23.38 -5.76 10.07
CA PHE A 397 22.64 -7.04 10.05
C PHE A 397 22.94 -7.98 11.26
N ASP A 398 24.16 -7.94 11.81
CA ASP A 398 24.52 -8.70 13.03
C ASP A 398 24.10 -7.97 14.31
N GLN A 399 23.86 -6.66 14.23
CA GLN A 399 23.36 -5.87 15.35
C GLN A 399 21.92 -6.27 15.71
N ILE A 400 21.76 -6.88 16.88
CA ILE A 400 20.45 -7.03 17.54
C ILE A 400 20.01 -5.66 18.04
N VAL A 401 18.73 -5.33 17.85
CA VAL A 401 18.13 -4.10 18.37
C VAL A 401 17.34 -4.42 19.64
N TYR A 402 17.81 -3.89 20.76
CA TYR A 402 17.14 -3.98 22.05
C TYR A 402 16.31 -2.73 22.25
N HIS A 403 15.01 -2.88 22.48
CA HIS A 403 14.18 -1.76 22.95
C HIS A 403 14.22 -1.76 24.47
N PHE A 404 14.46 -0.59 25.09
CA PHE A 404 14.48 -0.51 26.55
C PHE A 404 13.07 -0.75 27.12
N PRO A 405 12.89 -1.68 28.08
CA PRO A 405 11.59 -2.01 28.65
C PRO A 405 11.14 -0.93 29.64
N GLY A 406 10.70 0.22 29.12
CA GLY A 406 10.25 1.36 29.94
C GLY A 406 8.98 1.09 30.77
N GLY A 407 8.25 0.00 30.49
CA GLY A 407 7.05 -0.39 31.25
C GLY A 407 5.88 0.61 31.17
N GLY A 408 5.87 1.48 30.15
CA GLY A 408 4.96 2.62 30.07
C GLY A 408 5.30 3.76 31.05
N GLY A 409 6.48 3.71 31.67
CA GLY A 409 6.91 4.63 32.71
C GLY A 409 8.26 5.29 32.46
N VAL A 410 8.65 6.13 33.40
CA VAL A 410 9.80 7.04 33.30
C VAL A 410 11.05 6.41 33.92
N TYR A 411 12.12 6.26 33.13
CA TYR A 411 13.38 5.60 33.55
C TYR A 411 14.56 6.58 33.74
N THR A 412 15.58 6.15 34.47
CA THR A 412 16.83 6.90 34.74
C THR A 412 18.04 6.33 34.00
N GLN A 413 19.10 7.13 33.96
CA GLN A 413 20.41 6.79 33.42
C GLN A 413 21.01 5.51 34.02
N GLU A 414 20.88 5.32 35.33
CA GLU A 414 21.42 4.20 36.07
C GLU A 414 20.70 2.90 35.68
N GLN A 415 19.38 2.96 35.47
CA GLN A 415 18.59 1.83 34.96
C GLN A 415 18.97 1.45 33.53
N VAL A 416 19.21 2.45 32.66
CA VAL A 416 19.68 2.23 31.27
C VAL A 416 21.07 1.57 31.25
N ILE A 417 22.01 2.03 32.09
CA ILE A 417 23.36 1.44 32.19
C ILE A 417 23.33 0.03 32.81
N ALA A 418 22.43 -0.22 33.78
CA ALA A 418 22.25 -1.54 34.38
C ALA A 418 21.64 -2.55 33.40
N TYR A 419 20.65 -2.14 32.60
CA TYR A 419 20.08 -2.99 31.54
C TYR A 419 21.10 -3.26 30.43
N GLY A 420 21.93 -2.27 30.07
CA GLY A 420 23.07 -2.47 29.18
C GLY A 420 24.11 -3.47 29.73
N ALA A 421 24.38 -3.41 31.04
CA ALA A 421 25.24 -4.39 31.71
C ALA A 421 24.65 -5.80 31.63
N ASP A 422 23.36 -5.96 31.96
CA ASP A 422 22.66 -7.25 31.89
C ASP A 422 22.73 -7.87 30.49
N ILE A 423 22.40 -7.09 29.45
CA ILE A 423 22.55 -7.51 28.04
C ILE A 423 23.99 -7.96 27.77
N SER A 424 25.00 -7.20 28.18
CA SER A 424 26.41 -7.50 27.89
C SER A 424 26.93 -8.81 28.51
N THR A 425 26.25 -9.37 29.52
CA THR A 425 26.59 -10.69 30.07
C THR A 425 26.16 -11.87 29.20
N ARG A 426 25.32 -11.65 28.17
CA ARG A 426 24.72 -12.70 27.35
C ARG A 426 25.58 -12.98 26.11
N ARG A 427 25.55 -14.21 25.56
CA ARG A 427 26.43 -14.56 24.40
C ARG A 427 26.06 -13.83 23.09
N TYR A 428 24.87 -13.23 23.07
CA TYR A 428 24.37 -12.36 22.00
C TYR A 428 24.38 -10.87 22.38
N GLY A 429 24.97 -10.52 23.53
CA GLY A 429 24.92 -9.22 24.23
C GLY A 429 25.58 -8.00 23.59
N SER A 430 25.63 -7.93 22.26
CA SER A 430 26.13 -6.78 21.51
C SER A 430 25.09 -6.34 20.47
N GLY A 431 25.04 -5.05 20.17
CA GLY A 431 24.00 -4.49 19.30
C GLY A 431 23.70 -3.02 19.59
N VAL A 432 22.44 -2.64 19.43
CA VAL A 432 21.98 -1.25 19.62
C VAL A 432 20.85 -1.23 20.65
N LEU A 433 20.99 -0.41 21.70
CA LEU A 433 19.94 -0.15 22.68
C LEU A 433 19.15 1.11 22.28
N VAL A 434 17.85 0.95 22.04
CA VAL A 434 16.91 2.00 21.65
C VAL A 434 16.14 2.48 22.87
N LEU A 435 16.16 3.79 23.11
CA LEU A 435 15.28 4.48 24.05
C LEU A 435 14.08 5.07 23.32
N ASP A 436 12.87 4.78 23.82
CA ASP A 436 11.62 5.42 23.39
C ASP A 436 11.57 6.92 23.76
N SER A 437 10.49 7.63 23.45
CA SER A 437 10.44 9.10 23.64
C SER A 437 10.73 9.60 25.07
N HIS A 438 10.61 8.75 26.10
CA HIS A 438 10.85 9.07 27.52
C HIS A 438 12.33 9.36 27.88
N TRP A 439 13.28 9.30 26.94
CA TRP A 439 14.63 9.87 27.15
C TRP A 439 14.58 11.41 27.34
N GLN A 440 13.52 12.06 26.85
CA GLN A 440 13.16 13.47 27.08
C GLN A 440 12.25 13.63 28.30
N ALA A 441 12.09 14.86 28.82
CA ALA A 441 11.08 15.15 29.82
C ALA A 441 9.67 15.16 29.20
N HIS A 442 9.53 15.79 28.03
CA HIS A 442 8.37 15.69 27.14
C HIS A 442 8.82 15.40 25.71
N GLN A 443 8.06 14.59 24.98
CA GLN A 443 8.34 14.25 23.59
C GLN A 443 8.43 15.53 22.75
N GLY A 444 9.54 15.71 22.06
CA GLY A 444 9.79 16.88 21.22
C GLY A 444 10.56 18.01 21.90
N ASP A 445 10.99 17.86 23.16
CA ASP A 445 12.01 18.75 23.76
C ASP A 445 13.36 18.71 22.99
N ILE A 446 13.69 17.52 22.47
CA ILE A 446 14.90 17.15 21.72
C ILE A 446 16.17 17.41 22.54
N GLN A 447 16.13 17.03 23.82
CA GLN A 447 17.23 17.02 24.77
C GLN A 447 16.95 15.99 25.89
N PHE A 448 17.99 15.40 26.47
CA PHE A 448 17.82 14.48 27.60
C PHE A 448 17.29 15.22 28.83
N ASP A 449 16.41 14.56 29.60
CA ASP A 449 15.99 15.07 30.90
C ASP A 449 17.16 15.05 31.89
N ARG A 450 17.75 16.22 32.13
CA ARG A 450 18.91 16.41 33.01
C ARG A 450 18.66 16.02 34.47
N ARG A 451 17.41 15.83 34.91
CA ARG A 451 17.08 15.32 36.26
C ARG A 451 17.27 13.81 36.36
N ARG A 452 17.08 13.08 35.25
CA ARG A 452 17.18 11.60 35.17
C ARG A 452 18.44 11.11 34.46
N PHE A 453 19.04 11.98 33.65
CA PHE A 453 20.27 11.78 32.90
C PHE A 453 21.23 12.92 33.20
N ASN A 454 21.87 12.84 34.38
CA ASN A 454 22.84 13.83 34.84
C ASN A 454 24.05 13.99 33.87
N ASN A 455 24.39 12.94 33.11
CA ASN A 455 25.44 12.97 32.10
C ASN A 455 25.19 11.90 31.00
N ALA A 456 24.26 12.20 30.09
CA ALA A 456 23.91 11.31 28.97
C ALA A 456 25.11 10.94 28.06
N TRP A 457 26.14 11.78 27.97
CA TRP A 457 27.40 11.41 27.29
C TRP A 457 28.12 10.28 28.03
N LYS A 458 28.24 10.37 29.35
CA LYS A 458 28.87 9.32 30.16
C LYS A 458 28.07 8.01 30.10
N ALA A 459 26.74 8.08 30.04
CA ALA A 459 25.89 6.92 29.85
C ALA A 459 26.16 6.22 28.51
N ASN A 460 26.18 6.98 27.41
CA ASN A 460 26.53 6.51 26.08
C ASN A 460 27.95 5.91 26.03
N GLU A 461 28.93 6.53 26.70
CA GLU A 461 30.30 5.99 26.81
C GLU A 461 30.35 4.65 27.56
N LEU A 462 29.56 4.49 28.63
CA LEU A 462 29.49 3.25 29.40
C LEU A 462 28.80 2.12 28.62
N LEU A 463 27.70 2.42 27.90
CA LEU A 463 27.07 1.47 26.99
C LEU A 463 28.02 0.99 25.88
N GLN A 464 28.80 1.91 25.29
CA GLN A 464 29.80 1.56 24.27
C GLN A 464 30.91 0.65 24.84
N ARG A 465 31.32 0.85 26.10
CA ARG A 465 32.25 -0.05 26.81
C ARG A 465 31.63 -1.42 27.14
N GLN A 466 30.30 -1.52 27.19
CA GLN A 466 29.54 -2.77 27.34
C GLN A 466 29.25 -3.47 25.99
N GLY A 467 29.70 -2.92 24.85
CA GLY A 467 29.44 -3.48 23.52
C GLY A 467 28.10 -3.09 22.90
N LEU A 468 27.45 -2.04 23.41
CA LEU A 468 26.18 -1.52 22.93
C LEU A 468 26.31 -0.10 22.39
N GLU A 469 25.76 0.16 21.20
CA GLU A 469 25.55 1.54 20.74
C GLU A 469 24.21 2.06 21.25
N LEU A 470 24.16 3.32 21.68
CA LEU A 470 22.92 3.98 22.09
C LEU A 470 22.21 4.60 20.87
N ALA A 471 20.90 4.37 20.77
CA ALA A 471 19.98 5.01 19.86
C ALA A 471 18.79 5.63 20.62
N VAL A 472 18.23 6.70 20.08
CA VAL A 472 17.06 7.39 20.66
C VAL A 472 15.97 7.61 19.62
N THR A 473 14.70 7.47 20.02
CA THR A 473 13.55 7.73 19.15
C THR A 473 13.34 9.24 18.96
N ILE A 474 13.18 9.64 17.69
CA ILE A 474 12.80 10.99 17.24
C ILE A 474 11.44 10.89 16.53
N SER A 475 10.51 11.77 16.90
CA SER A 475 9.17 11.88 16.32
C SER A 475 8.94 13.29 15.75
N PRO A 476 8.15 13.47 14.68
CA PRO A 476 7.70 14.78 14.22
C PRO A 476 6.63 15.41 15.13
N VAL A 477 6.09 14.67 16.12
CA VAL A 477 5.07 15.16 17.04
C VAL A 477 5.70 15.67 18.34
N VAL A 478 5.33 16.87 18.75
CA VAL A 478 5.76 17.53 19.98
C VAL A 478 4.60 17.61 20.97
N GLU A 479 4.76 17.08 22.18
CA GLU A 479 3.76 17.20 23.26
C GLU A 479 3.48 18.66 23.61
N LEU A 480 2.22 19.01 23.91
CA LEU A 480 1.84 20.35 24.42
C LEU A 480 2.58 20.78 25.69
N LYS A 481 3.11 19.82 26.47
CA LYS A 481 3.90 20.04 27.68
C LYS A 481 5.37 20.40 27.39
N SER A 482 5.87 20.16 26.18
CA SER A 482 7.26 20.50 25.81
C SER A 482 7.54 21.99 25.90
N ALA A 483 8.77 22.32 26.32
CA ALA A 483 9.26 23.70 26.37
C ALA A 483 9.41 24.35 24.97
N ASN A 484 9.31 23.57 23.89
CA ASN A 484 9.43 24.08 22.52
C ASN A 484 8.11 24.59 21.91
N ILE A 485 6.95 24.27 22.51
CA ILE A 485 5.63 24.52 21.93
C ILE A 485 5.38 26.02 21.67
N GLU A 486 5.57 26.86 22.70
CA GLU A 486 5.40 28.31 22.62
C GLU A 486 6.29 28.91 21.54
N TYR A 487 7.59 28.62 21.59
CA TYR A 487 8.56 29.07 20.58
C TYR A 487 8.13 28.68 19.15
N GLY A 488 7.57 27.48 18.97
CA GLY A 488 7.09 27.01 17.67
C GLY A 488 5.77 27.65 17.21
N ILE A 489 4.93 28.15 18.12
CA ILE A 489 3.76 28.98 17.79
C ILE A 489 4.24 30.32 17.26
N ASP A 490 5.05 31.04 18.06
CA ASP A 490 5.64 32.34 17.70
C ASP A 490 6.43 32.28 16.39
N ASN A 491 6.99 31.11 16.07
CA ASN A 491 7.77 30.89 14.86
C ASN A 491 7.05 30.18 13.72
N GLN A 492 5.76 29.82 13.85
CA GLN A 492 4.98 29.11 12.82
C GLN A 492 5.65 27.80 12.36
N LEU A 493 6.18 27.02 13.31
CA LEU A 493 6.86 25.75 13.05
C LEU A 493 5.92 24.55 12.97
N TRP A 494 4.69 24.70 13.45
CA TRP A 494 3.68 23.65 13.51
C TRP A 494 2.84 23.59 12.23
N VAL A 495 2.38 22.38 11.92
CA VAL A 495 1.29 22.15 10.96
C VAL A 495 0.05 22.89 11.46
N ARG A 496 -0.67 23.56 10.55
CA ARG A 496 -1.78 24.45 10.89
C ARG A 496 -3.13 23.83 10.56
N GLU A 497 -4.21 24.32 11.16
CA GLU A 497 -5.57 23.93 10.77
C GLU A 497 -5.99 24.61 9.45
N ALA A 498 -6.98 24.04 8.77
CA ALA A 498 -7.59 24.58 7.56
C ALA A 498 -8.16 25.99 7.70
N VAL A 499 -8.87 26.25 8.80
CA VAL A 499 -9.84 27.35 8.92
C VAL A 499 -9.30 28.48 9.78
N THR A 500 -8.80 28.15 10.98
CA THR A 500 -8.26 29.12 11.96
C THR A 500 -6.83 29.57 11.60
N GLY A 501 -6.05 28.68 10.99
CA GLY A 501 -4.61 28.85 10.81
C GLY A 501 -3.78 28.58 12.07
N ASP A 502 -4.42 28.20 13.17
CA ASP A 502 -3.78 27.84 14.44
C ASP A 502 -3.08 26.47 14.37
N PRO A 503 -2.19 26.11 15.32
CA PRO A 503 -1.53 24.80 15.36
C PRO A 503 -2.53 23.65 15.42
N ALA A 504 -2.51 22.77 14.42
CA ALA A 504 -3.39 21.60 14.38
C ALA A 504 -2.90 20.52 15.33
N LEU A 505 -3.77 20.10 16.26
CA LEU A 505 -3.42 19.15 17.30
C LEU A 505 -3.67 17.70 16.91
N VAL A 506 -2.78 16.82 17.35
CA VAL A 506 -2.89 15.37 17.21
C VAL A 506 -2.97 14.69 18.58
N SER A 507 -3.71 13.58 18.63
CA SER A 507 -3.78 12.72 19.80
C SER A 507 -2.59 11.76 19.84
N LEU A 508 -1.92 11.70 20.99
CA LEU A 508 -0.95 10.66 21.36
C LEU A 508 -1.62 9.77 22.40
N ALA A 509 -1.14 8.52 22.57
CA ALA A 509 -1.79 7.52 23.43
C ALA A 509 -2.15 8.02 24.85
N ASN A 510 -1.31 8.87 25.45
CA ASN A 510 -1.51 9.46 26.78
C ASN A 510 -1.40 11.01 26.79
N ALA A 511 -1.47 11.68 25.64
CA ALA A 511 -1.21 13.12 25.54
C ALA A 511 -1.84 13.78 24.30
N LYS A 512 -1.74 15.11 24.19
CA LYS A 512 -1.96 15.87 22.95
C LYS A 512 -0.66 16.53 22.52
N GLY A 513 -0.46 16.67 21.22
CA GLY A 513 0.72 17.32 20.65
C GLY A 513 0.42 18.11 19.37
N ALA A 514 1.43 18.78 18.85
CA ALA A 514 1.42 19.46 17.55
C ALA A 514 2.44 18.81 16.61
N TRP A 515 2.11 18.73 15.32
CA TRP A 515 2.99 18.13 14.31
C TRP A 515 3.96 19.18 13.73
N MET A 516 5.24 18.82 13.54
CA MET A 516 6.24 19.70 12.90
C MET A 516 5.94 19.89 11.41
N ASP A 517 5.77 21.14 10.96
CA ASP A 517 5.63 21.45 9.54
C ASP A 517 6.99 21.37 8.83
N LEU A 518 7.42 20.14 8.55
CA LEU A 518 8.68 19.84 7.86
C LEU A 518 8.67 20.22 6.38
N SER A 519 7.54 20.70 5.84
CA SER A 519 7.51 21.39 4.54
C SER A 519 8.18 22.78 4.60
N SER A 520 8.28 23.37 5.80
CA SER A 520 8.92 24.66 6.03
C SER A 520 10.41 24.52 6.30
N THR A 521 11.24 25.18 5.47
CA THR A 521 12.69 25.29 5.68
C THR A 521 13.04 25.89 7.04
N LYS A 522 12.15 26.70 7.64
CA LYS A 522 12.33 27.25 9.00
C LYS A 522 12.30 26.15 10.05
N THR A 523 11.31 25.26 9.99
CA THR A 523 11.18 24.08 10.86
C THR A 523 12.32 23.11 10.65
N GLN A 524 12.71 22.83 9.40
CA GLN A 524 13.87 22.00 9.09
C GLN A 524 15.17 22.55 9.70
N ASN A 525 15.42 23.86 9.57
CA ASN A 525 16.60 24.52 10.13
C ASN A 525 16.62 24.47 11.67
N TRP A 526 15.46 24.70 12.32
CA TRP A 526 15.30 24.62 13.77
C TRP A 526 15.58 23.20 14.29
N LEU A 527 14.91 22.19 13.73
CA LEU A 527 15.06 20.79 14.12
C LEU A 527 16.51 20.30 13.88
N ARG A 528 17.12 20.64 12.75
CA ARG A 528 18.54 20.33 12.47
C ARG A 528 19.46 20.89 13.55
N THR A 529 19.17 22.08 14.07
CA THR A 529 19.98 22.75 15.11
C THR A 529 19.84 22.04 16.47
N LYS A 530 18.61 21.66 16.85
CA LYS A 530 18.34 20.81 18.02
C LYS A 530 19.07 19.46 17.92
N LEU A 531 18.95 18.77 16.79
CA LEU A 531 19.57 17.45 16.57
C LEU A 531 21.11 17.50 16.54
N LYS A 532 21.72 18.55 15.98
CA LYS A 532 23.18 18.77 16.10
C LYS A 532 23.60 18.92 17.55
N ARG A 533 22.91 19.76 18.32
CA ARG A 533 23.17 19.94 19.75
C ARG A 533 23.02 18.63 20.53
N LEU A 534 21.98 17.84 20.26
CA LEU A 534 21.79 16.51 20.86
C LEU A 534 22.99 15.59 20.58
N LYS A 535 23.41 15.48 19.33
CA LYS A 535 24.61 14.73 18.92
C LYS A 535 25.87 15.23 19.62
N ASP A 536 26.06 16.55 19.68
CA ASP A 536 27.28 17.15 20.21
C ASP A 536 27.35 17.10 21.75
N GLU A 537 26.23 17.20 22.47
CA GLU A 537 26.17 17.03 23.93
C GLU A 537 26.29 15.56 24.38
N THR A 538 25.85 14.59 23.58
CA THR A 538 25.74 13.17 24.00
C THR A 538 26.71 12.20 23.31
N LYS A 539 27.24 12.59 22.15
CA LYS A 539 27.98 11.74 21.19
C LYS A 539 27.20 10.51 20.69
N ILE A 540 25.87 10.55 20.74
CA ILE A 540 25.00 9.53 20.13
C ILE A 540 25.15 9.60 18.60
N LYS A 541 25.19 8.43 17.96
CA LYS A 541 25.29 8.28 16.49
C LYS A 541 23.93 7.99 15.85
N TRP A 542 23.13 7.16 16.50
CA TRP A 542 21.94 6.53 15.94
C TRP A 542 20.65 7.16 16.46
N VAL A 543 19.63 7.20 15.61
CA VAL A 543 18.25 7.48 15.99
C VAL A 543 17.28 6.49 15.35
N VAL A 544 16.14 6.27 15.97
CA VAL A 544 14.97 5.66 15.33
C VAL A 544 14.01 6.78 14.94
N ILE A 545 13.46 6.75 13.73
CA ILE A 545 12.43 7.71 13.30
C ILE A 545 11.07 7.06 13.46
N ASP A 546 10.24 7.59 14.36
CA ASP A 546 8.94 7.01 14.69
C ASP A 546 7.78 8.01 14.62
N GLN A 547 6.54 7.53 14.68
CA GLN A 547 5.30 8.31 14.57
C GLN A 547 5.27 9.20 13.31
N THR A 548 5.81 8.71 12.19
CA THR A 548 5.91 9.45 10.93
C THR A 548 4.76 9.19 9.95
N SER A 549 3.78 8.38 10.37
CA SER A 549 2.69 7.89 9.53
C SER A 549 1.75 9.01 9.08
N ALA A 550 1.38 9.00 7.79
CA ALA A 550 0.51 10.01 7.20
C ALA A 550 -0.91 10.03 7.81
N GLN A 551 -1.41 8.88 8.28
CA GLN A 551 -2.71 8.80 8.96
C GLN A 551 -2.69 9.42 10.38
N LEU A 552 -1.52 9.68 10.96
CA LEU A 552 -1.39 10.34 12.27
C LEU A 552 -1.42 11.88 12.16
N LEU A 553 -1.46 12.44 10.94
CA LEU A 553 -1.64 13.88 10.75
C LEU A 553 -3.02 14.33 11.24
N PRO A 554 -3.17 15.59 11.71
CA PRO A 554 -4.46 16.08 12.16
C PRO A 554 -5.43 16.23 10.98
N PHE A 555 -6.72 16.01 11.23
CA PHE A 555 -7.74 16.24 10.20
C PHE A 555 -7.73 17.71 9.72
N TYR A 556 -7.99 17.91 8.42
CA TYR A 556 -8.03 19.25 7.80
C TYR A 556 -6.76 20.10 7.97
N TYR A 557 -5.58 19.49 7.99
CA TYR A 557 -4.29 20.16 8.17
C TYR A 557 -3.78 20.97 6.95
N ASN A 558 -3.02 22.03 7.18
CA ASN A 558 -2.39 22.93 6.20
C ASN A 558 -0.87 22.96 6.40
N LEU A 559 -0.13 22.88 5.29
CA LEU A 559 1.35 22.93 5.25
C LEU A 559 1.84 24.25 4.63
N THR A 560 3.04 24.69 5.01
CA THR A 560 3.69 25.90 4.44
C THR A 560 4.10 25.72 2.98
N GLN A 561 4.54 24.53 2.58
CA GLN A 561 4.65 24.13 1.18
C GLN A 561 3.69 22.96 0.92
N ARG A 562 2.85 23.10 -0.11
CA ARG A 562 1.85 22.08 -0.45
C ARG A 562 2.53 20.77 -0.87
N MET A 563 2.21 19.69 -0.15
CA MET A 563 2.52 18.32 -0.54
C MET A 563 1.19 17.62 -0.84
N ALA A 564 1.11 16.89 -1.96
CA ALA A 564 -0.13 16.21 -2.35
C ALA A 564 -0.21 14.79 -1.79
N ASN A 565 0.92 14.10 -1.59
CA ASN A 565 1.04 13.00 -0.64
C ASN A 565 1.73 13.48 0.66
N PRO A 566 1.08 13.38 1.84
CA PRO A 566 1.71 13.66 3.14
C PRO A 566 2.94 12.81 3.51
N ASP A 567 3.08 11.56 3.03
CA ASP A 567 4.17 10.66 3.45
C ASP A 567 5.58 11.27 3.25
N TYR A 568 5.73 12.18 2.27
CA TYR A 568 6.98 12.90 2.00
C TYR A 568 7.47 13.79 3.16
N LEU A 569 6.64 14.08 4.17
CA LEU A 569 7.07 14.72 5.42
C LEU A 569 8.05 13.83 6.21
N SER A 570 7.90 12.50 6.16
CA SER A 570 8.89 11.57 6.72
C SER A 570 10.24 11.73 6.03
N GLU A 571 10.27 11.85 4.70
CA GLU A 571 11.52 12.01 3.95
C GLU A 571 12.22 13.35 4.24
N GLN A 572 11.46 14.41 4.57
CA GLN A 572 12.04 15.65 5.10
C GLN A 572 12.68 15.43 6.47
N LEU A 573 12.06 14.62 7.36
CA LEU A 573 12.64 14.27 8.66
C LEU A 573 13.96 13.51 8.50
N HIS A 574 13.99 12.46 7.68
CA HIS A 574 15.22 11.71 7.33
C HIS A 574 16.32 12.66 6.80
N THR A 575 15.95 13.55 5.87
CA THR A 575 16.87 14.56 5.31
C THR A 575 17.43 15.50 6.39
N VAL A 576 16.60 15.96 7.34
CA VAL A 576 17.03 16.82 8.45
C VAL A 576 17.93 16.08 9.44
N VAL A 577 17.65 14.81 9.75
CA VAL A 577 18.48 13.96 10.62
C VAL A 577 19.87 13.75 10.01
N ARG A 578 19.97 13.40 8.72
CA ARG A 578 21.27 13.30 8.03
C ARG A 578 22.00 14.65 7.98
N GLN A 579 21.31 15.77 7.78
CA GLN A 579 21.95 17.09 7.81
C GLN A 579 22.42 17.51 9.22
N ALA A 580 21.92 16.89 10.29
CA ALA A 580 22.49 16.97 11.63
C ALA A 580 23.72 16.05 11.82
N GLY A 581 23.95 15.12 10.89
CA GLY A 581 25.04 14.15 10.92
C GLY A 581 24.77 12.97 11.87
N LEU A 582 23.51 12.67 12.14
CA LEU A 582 23.05 11.44 12.79
C LEU A 582 22.75 10.36 11.74
N LEU A 583 22.73 9.10 12.16
CA LEU A 583 22.37 7.94 11.35
C LEU A 583 20.98 7.42 11.77
N VAL A 584 20.13 7.06 10.81
CA VAL A 584 18.83 6.45 11.10
C VAL A 584 18.99 4.92 11.13
N LEU A 585 18.63 4.31 12.26
CA LEU A 585 18.70 2.86 12.49
C LEU A 585 17.55 2.12 11.81
N SER A 586 16.34 2.66 11.95
CA SER A 586 15.09 2.22 11.35
C SER A 586 14.06 3.35 11.32
N THR A 587 12.98 3.17 10.54
CA THR A 587 11.87 4.13 10.45
C THR A 587 10.50 3.44 10.34
N SER A 588 9.47 3.96 11.00
CA SER A 588 8.09 3.42 10.94
C SER A 588 7.22 3.97 9.80
N SER A 589 7.80 4.65 8.80
CA SER A 589 7.05 5.07 7.61
C SER A 589 7.94 5.10 6.36
N ALA A 590 7.64 4.26 5.37
CA ALA A 590 8.42 4.15 4.13
C ALA A 590 7.53 3.93 2.88
N VAL A 591 7.54 4.92 1.97
CA VAL A 591 6.77 4.90 0.71
C VAL A 591 7.56 4.66 -0.57
N ARG A 592 8.89 4.54 -0.45
CA ARG A 592 9.80 4.15 -1.53
C ARG A 592 11.13 3.64 -0.94
N PRO A 593 11.98 2.96 -1.73
CA PRO A 593 13.38 2.68 -1.41
C PRO A 593 14.09 3.87 -0.76
N LEU A 594 14.47 3.68 0.51
CA LEU A 594 15.22 4.68 1.28
C LEU A 594 16.66 4.72 0.77
N GLN A 595 17.14 5.89 0.35
CA GLN A 595 18.49 6.07 -0.26
C GLN A 595 19.66 5.87 0.73
N GLU A 596 19.34 5.60 1.99
CA GLU A 596 20.25 5.42 3.11
C GLU A 596 20.02 4.02 3.70
N PRO A 597 20.99 3.44 4.45
CA PRO A 597 20.97 2.04 4.92
C PRO A 597 19.97 1.78 6.07
N VAL A 598 18.76 2.33 5.95
CA VAL A 598 17.72 2.37 6.98
C VAL A 598 16.74 1.22 6.76
N PHE A 599 16.41 0.51 7.84
CA PHE A 599 15.39 -0.53 7.80
C PHE A 599 13.98 0.09 7.95
N ALA A 600 13.09 -0.19 7.01
CA ALA A 600 11.67 0.07 7.16
C ALA A 600 11.10 -0.89 8.22
N GLN A 601 10.61 -0.35 9.33
CA GLN A 601 10.06 -1.09 10.45
C GLN A 601 8.61 -1.44 10.14
N LEU A 602 8.28 -2.73 10.04
CA LEU A 602 6.89 -3.20 9.91
C LEU A 602 6.07 -2.80 11.16
N SER A 603 4.77 -2.59 10.97
CA SER A 603 3.84 -2.19 12.02
C SER A 603 3.87 -3.17 13.20
N PRO A 604 3.85 -2.67 14.46
CA PRO A 604 3.73 -3.53 15.63
C PRO A 604 2.52 -4.47 15.53
N ARG A 605 2.71 -5.72 15.94
CA ARG A 605 1.65 -6.74 15.96
C ARG A 605 1.40 -7.18 17.41
N PRO A 606 0.15 -7.36 17.85
CA PRO A 606 -0.16 -7.75 19.23
C PRO A 606 0.40 -9.13 19.56
N SER A 607 0.69 -9.39 20.83
CA SER A 607 1.20 -10.67 21.37
C SER A 607 0.22 -11.84 21.20
N THR A 608 0.02 -12.27 19.95
CA THR A 608 -0.95 -13.27 19.53
C THR A 608 -0.42 -14.09 18.35
N TRP A 609 -0.95 -15.30 18.16
CA TRP A 609 -0.65 -16.14 16.99
C TRP A 609 -1.11 -15.51 15.67
N ALA A 610 -2.19 -14.71 15.67
CA ALA A 610 -2.60 -13.93 14.50
C ALA A 610 -1.57 -12.84 14.15
N GLY A 611 -1.05 -12.15 15.16
CA GLY A 611 0.04 -11.18 15.00
C GLY A 611 1.33 -11.82 14.45
N LEU A 612 1.69 -13.02 14.92
CA LEU A 612 2.82 -13.78 14.39
C LEU A 612 2.60 -14.20 12.92
N ARG A 613 1.42 -14.74 12.58
CA ARG A 613 1.07 -15.11 11.19
C ARG A 613 1.18 -13.92 10.23
N GLN A 614 0.91 -12.70 10.68
CA GLN A 614 1.01 -11.47 9.87
C GLN A 614 2.44 -11.00 9.57
N VAL A 615 3.46 -11.41 10.33
CA VAL A 615 4.84 -10.89 10.19
C VAL A 615 5.43 -11.23 8.82
N LEU A 616 5.27 -12.47 8.35
CA LEU A 616 5.85 -12.91 7.08
C LEU A 616 5.13 -12.33 5.84
N PRO A 617 3.79 -12.41 5.71
CA PRO A 617 3.05 -11.73 4.63
C PRO A 617 3.41 -10.25 4.49
N SER A 618 3.56 -9.54 5.61
CA SER A 618 3.94 -8.11 5.62
C SER A 618 5.37 -7.88 5.10
N ALA A 619 6.32 -8.76 5.45
CA ALA A 619 7.68 -8.73 4.90
C ALA A 619 7.73 -9.06 3.40
N LEU A 620 6.89 -9.99 2.93
CA LEU A 620 6.76 -10.36 1.51
C LEU A 620 6.16 -9.21 0.68
N ALA A 621 5.11 -8.55 1.18
CA ALA A 621 4.50 -7.38 0.55
C ALA A 621 5.47 -6.19 0.46
N ALA A 622 6.18 -5.88 1.55
CA ALA A 622 7.22 -4.86 1.58
C ALA A 622 8.37 -5.17 0.59
N GLY A 623 8.88 -6.39 0.62
CA GLY A 623 9.97 -6.86 -0.24
C GLY A 623 9.63 -6.78 -1.72
N THR A 624 8.44 -7.23 -2.12
CA THR A 624 7.99 -7.23 -3.52
C THR A 624 7.53 -5.87 -4.05
N GLY A 625 7.25 -4.92 -3.16
CA GLY A 625 7.16 -3.50 -3.52
C GLY A 625 8.52 -2.81 -3.75
N GLY A 626 9.63 -3.48 -3.48
CA GLY A 626 11.01 -2.97 -3.66
C GLY A 626 11.68 -2.45 -2.38
N LEU A 627 11.06 -2.56 -1.21
CA LEU A 627 11.76 -2.28 0.06
C LEU A 627 12.59 -3.49 0.46
N HIS A 628 13.87 -3.47 0.11
CA HIS A 628 14.78 -4.57 0.45
C HIS A 628 15.09 -4.61 1.96
N LEU A 629 15.36 -3.45 2.58
CA LEU A 629 15.72 -3.35 4.00
C LEU A 629 14.45 -3.26 4.88
N VAL A 630 13.96 -4.41 5.35
CA VAL A 630 12.77 -4.50 6.20
C VAL A 630 13.14 -5.07 7.56
N ALA A 631 12.69 -4.43 8.64
CA ALA A 631 12.80 -4.93 10.01
C ALA A 631 11.46 -5.53 10.46
N PRO A 632 11.44 -6.76 11.00
CA PRO A 632 10.23 -7.35 11.57
C PRO A 632 9.82 -6.62 12.86
N PRO A 633 8.57 -6.78 13.31
CA PRO A 633 8.16 -6.34 14.65
C PRO A 633 8.98 -7.03 15.74
N ALA A 634 9.06 -6.41 16.93
CA ALA A 634 9.78 -6.97 18.06
C ALA A 634 9.27 -8.37 18.44
N VAL A 635 10.19 -9.25 18.86
CA VAL A 635 9.89 -10.63 19.27
C VAL A 635 8.90 -10.63 20.43
N GLY A 636 7.82 -11.40 20.28
CA GLY A 636 6.69 -11.46 21.21
C GLY A 636 5.58 -10.46 20.90
N GLY A 637 5.79 -9.48 20.02
CA GLY A 637 4.78 -8.47 19.67
C GLY A 637 4.59 -7.40 20.76
N SER A 638 3.46 -6.67 20.68
CA SER A 638 3.04 -5.72 21.71
C SER A 638 2.11 -6.39 22.74
N GLY A 639 2.61 -6.49 23.98
CA GLY A 639 1.94 -7.15 25.10
C GLY A 639 2.87 -8.08 25.87
N ALA A 640 2.31 -8.92 26.73
CA ALA A 640 3.00 -10.07 27.30
C ALA A 640 2.82 -11.27 26.37
N ALA A 641 3.90 -11.94 25.99
CA ALA A 641 3.86 -13.12 25.12
C ALA A 641 4.00 -14.41 25.93
N GLU A 642 3.12 -15.37 25.67
CA GLU A 642 3.27 -16.74 26.19
C GLU A 642 4.59 -17.37 25.71
N PRO A 643 5.27 -18.22 26.50
CA PRO A 643 6.59 -18.74 26.16
C PRO A 643 6.69 -19.45 24.80
N GLU A 644 5.67 -20.21 24.40
CA GLU A 644 5.65 -20.86 23.07
C GLU A 644 5.55 -19.83 21.94
N LEU A 645 4.68 -18.82 22.08
CA LEU A 645 4.53 -17.75 21.10
C LEU A 645 5.83 -16.96 20.96
N TYR A 646 6.46 -16.60 22.08
CA TYR A 646 7.77 -15.93 22.07
C TYR A 646 8.83 -16.79 21.39
N ALA A 647 8.86 -18.10 21.65
CA ALA A 647 9.79 -19.03 21.00
C ALA A 647 9.63 -19.05 19.48
N ARG A 648 8.40 -19.24 18.98
CA ARG A 648 8.10 -19.27 17.54
C ARG A 648 8.36 -17.93 16.86
N TRP A 649 8.08 -16.82 17.54
CA TRP A 649 8.40 -15.47 17.05
C TRP A 649 9.91 -15.23 16.98
N LEU A 650 10.69 -15.70 17.96
CA LEU A 650 12.14 -15.62 17.96
C LEU A 650 12.76 -16.49 16.86
N GLN A 651 12.20 -17.67 16.61
CA GLN A 651 12.58 -18.51 15.47
C GLN A 651 12.42 -17.73 14.14
N LEU A 652 11.24 -17.17 13.86
CA LEU A 652 11.02 -16.36 12.66
C LEU A 652 11.97 -15.14 12.59
N ALA A 653 12.07 -14.37 13.67
CA ALA A 653 12.93 -13.18 13.72
C ALA A 653 14.42 -13.51 13.47
N SER A 654 14.91 -14.67 13.95
CA SER A 654 16.29 -15.08 13.73
C SER A 654 16.65 -15.28 12.24
N PHE A 655 15.66 -15.57 11.40
CA PHE A 655 15.78 -15.71 9.93
C PHE A 655 15.37 -14.44 9.15
N MET A 656 14.86 -13.39 9.80
CA MET A 656 14.55 -12.10 9.17
C MET A 656 15.79 -11.20 9.00
N PRO A 657 15.75 -10.08 8.24
CA PRO A 657 16.94 -9.27 7.99
C PRO A 657 17.60 -8.71 9.27
N ARG A 658 16.82 -8.47 10.33
CA ARG A 658 17.27 -7.97 11.64
C ARG A 658 16.42 -8.56 12.78
N VAL A 659 16.99 -8.68 13.97
CA VAL A 659 16.29 -9.13 15.18
C VAL A 659 16.02 -7.93 16.10
N HIS A 660 14.78 -7.80 16.56
CA HIS A 660 14.35 -6.79 17.54
C HIS A 660 13.81 -7.47 18.80
N LEU A 661 14.33 -7.12 19.98
CA LEU A 661 13.91 -7.67 21.28
C LEU A 661 13.35 -6.54 22.15
N ALA A 662 12.09 -6.61 22.56
CA ALA A 662 11.48 -5.71 23.54
C ALA A 662 11.50 -6.27 24.98
N GLN A 663 11.62 -7.59 25.10
CA GLN A 663 11.85 -8.33 26.34
C GLN A 663 12.97 -9.34 26.08
N LEU A 664 13.87 -9.55 27.04
CA LEU A 664 14.99 -10.48 26.89
C LEU A 664 14.54 -11.93 27.16
N PRO A 665 14.99 -12.93 26.39
CA PRO A 665 14.58 -14.34 26.55
C PRO A 665 14.62 -14.87 27.99
N HIS A 666 15.70 -14.62 28.74
CA HIS A 666 15.81 -15.04 30.14
C HIS A 666 14.77 -14.43 31.10
N GLN A 667 14.13 -13.31 30.72
CA GLN A 667 13.08 -12.67 31.53
C GLN A 667 11.74 -13.42 31.41
N LEU A 668 11.64 -14.36 30.47
CA LEU A 668 10.54 -15.30 30.33
C LEU A 668 10.96 -16.68 30.88
N SER A 669 12.10 -17.23 30.46
CA SER A 669 12.63 -18.50 31.00
C SER A 669 14.11 -18.78 30.64
N PRO A 670 14.82 -19.61 31.45
CA PRO A 670 16.16 -20.13 31.09
C PRO A 670 16.19 -20.93 29.79
N GLU A 671 15.12 -21.64 29.47
CA GLU A 671 14.99 -22.46 28.26
C GLU A 671 14.95 -21.57 27.00
N LEU A 672 14.19 -20.47 27.06
CA LEU A 672 14.16 -19.45 26.00
C LEU A 672 15.53 -18.76 25.83
N GLU A 673 16.26 -18.52 26.91
CA GLU A 673 17.66 -18.04 26.85
C GLU A 673 18.57 -19.04 26.13
N GLN A 674 18.49 -20.34 26.44
CA GLN A 674 19.27 -21.37 25.76
C GLN A 674 18.91 -21.50 24.26
N MET A 675 17.62 -21.44 23.93
CA MET A 675 17.15 -21.45 22.54
C MET A 675 17.60 -20.18 21.79
N ALA A 676 17.52 -19.00 22.41
CA ALA A 676 18.00 -17.74 21.82
C ALA A 676 19.49 -17.78 21.51
N ASN A 677 20.31 -18.26 22.46
CA ASN A 677 21.74 -18.45 22.26
C ASN A 677 22.04 -19.39 21.06
N THR A 678 21.24 -20.43 20.87
CA THR A 678 21.36 -21.38 19.75
C THR A 678 20.94 -20.76 18.40
N LEU A 679 19.78 -20.10 18.36
CA LEU A 679 19.23 -19.46 17.15
C LEU A 679 20.12 -18.31 16.66
N LEU A 680 20.61 -17.46 17.55
CA LEU A 680 21.43 -16.30 17.20
C LEU A 680 22.86 -16.70 16.80
N TRP A 681 23.39 -17.81 17.33
CA TRP A 681 24.61 -18.43 16.83
C TRP A 681 24.42 -19.04 15.42
N ARG A 682 23.30 -19.74 15.17
CA ARG A 682 22.98 -20.27 13.84
C ARG A 682 22.79 -19.14 12.83
N ARG A 683 22.11 -18.06 13.24
CA ARG A 683 21.95 -16.84 12.44
C ARG A 683 23.30 -16.34 11.91
N ARG A 684 24.30 -16.18 12.80
CA ARG A 684 25.65 -15.73 12.44
C ARG A 684 26.37 -16.64 11.44
N ARG A 685 26.16 -17.96 11.51
CA ARG A 685 26.82 -18.94 10.64
C ARG A 685 26.12 -19.22 9.31
N THR A 686 24.79 -19.05 9.24
CA THR A 686 23.99 -19.55 8.11
C THR A 686 23.14 -18.44 7.48
N VAL A 687 22.45 -17.66 8.32
CA VAL A 687 21.49 -16.64 7.86
C VAL A 687 22.20 -15.36 7.40
N LEU A 688 23.25 -14.93 8.10
CA LEU A 688 24.01 -13.75 7.72
C LEU A 688 24.73 -13.92 6.36
N PRO A 689 25.48 -15.00 6.07
CA PRO A 689 26.05 -15.21 4.73
C PRO A 689 25.01 -15.17 3.59
N ALA A 690 23.83 -15.76 3.81
CA ALA A 690 22.73 -15.69 2.86
C ALA A 690 22.20 -14.25 2.66
N TYR A 691 22.08 -13.45 3.74
CA TYR A 691 21.76 -12.02 3.61
C TYR A 691 22.87 -11.19 2.97
N GLU A 692 24.16 -11.56 3.09
CA GLU A 692 25.22 -10.82 2.38
C GLU A 692 25.13 -11.04 0.86
N ALA A 693 24.84 -12.27 0.42
CA ALA A 693 24.54 -12.57 -0.98
C ALA A 693 23.26 -11.84 -1.44
N ALA A 694 22.17 -11.97 -0.68
CA ALA A 694 20.89 -11.33 -0.99
C ALA A 694 20.98 -9.79 -1.04
N LEU A 695 21.84 -9.18 -0.22
CA LEU A 695 22.13 -7.73 -0.26
C LEU A 695 22.89 -7.33 -1.54
N ARG A 696 23.82 -8.15 -2.03
CA ARG A 696 24.48 -7.90 -3.33
C ARG A 696 23.47 -7.99 -4.47
N GLU A 697 22.64 -9.03 -4.48
CA GLU A 697 21.54 -9.22 -5.45
C GLU A 697 20.52 -8.07 -5.40
N ALA A 698 20.11 -7.61 -4.21
CA ALA A 698 19.21 -6.49 -4.04
C ALA A 698 19.78 -5.18 -4.60
N LEU A 699 21.06 -4.90 -4.32
CA LEU A 699 21.74 -3.69 -4.79
C LEU A 699 22.07 -3.73 -6.29
N ALA A 700 22.39 -4.90 -6.84
CA ALA A 700 22.77 -5.06 -8.24
C ALA A 700 21.59 -5.23 -9.19
N GLU A 701 20.52 -5.91 -8.76
CA GLU A 701 19.43 -6.38 -9.62
C GLU A 701 18.03 -6.04 -9.10
N GLY A 702 17.90 -5.39 -7.94
CA GLY A 702 16.62 -4.98 -7.38
C GLY A 702 15.78 -6.12 -6.78
N TRP A 703 16.38 -7.29 -6.53
CA TRP A 703 15.67 -8.41 -5.90
C TRP A 703 15.39 -8.16 -4.40
N PRO A 704 14.30 -8.67 -3.80
CA PRO A 704 14.08 -8.61 -2.36
C PRO A 704 15.14 -9.45 -1.63
N MET A 705 15.35 -9.22 -0.33
CA MET A 705 16.18 -10.11 0.49
C MET A 705 15.36 -11.24 1.11
N VAL A 706 14.16 -10.93 1.61
CA VAL A 706 13.10 -11.88 1.98
C VAL A 706 12.19 -12.04 0.77
N ARG A 707 12.15 -13.22 0.16
CA ARG A 707 11.45 -13.45 -1.12
C ARG A 707 10.32 -14.46 -0.97
N PRO A 708 9.19 -14.27 -1.68
CA PRO A 708 8.22 -15.34 -1.86
C PRO A 708 8.80 -16.41 -2.79
N LEU A 709 8.30 -17.64 -2.67
CA LEU A 709 8.82 -18.77 -3.44
C LEU A 709 8.68 -18.58 -4.96
N TRP A 710 7.62 -17.88 -5.44
CA TRP A 710 7.47 -17.55 -6.86
C TRP A 710 8.59 -16.67 -7.44
N HIS A 711 9.40 -16.02 -6.61
CA HIS A 711 10.54 -15.25 -7.09
C HIS A 711 11.63 -16.14 -7.71
N GLN A 712 11.78 -17.38 -7.24
CA GLN A 712 12.75 -18.34 -7.79
C GLN A 712 12.07 -19.41 -8.65
N PHE A 713 10.77 -19.65 -8.40
CA PHE A 713 10.01 -20.77 -8.97
C PHE A 713 8.69 -20.29 -9.62
N GLY A 714 8.69 -19.14 -10.28
CA GLY A 714 7.46 -18.48 -10.79
C GLY A 714 6.65 -19.26 -11.83
N GLU A 715 7.24 -20.28 -12.45
CA GLU A 715 6.58 -21.21 -13.37
C GLU A 715 5.77 -22.32 -12.64
N ASP A 716 5.89 -22.43 -11.32
CA ASP A 716 5.15 -23.39 -10.48
C ASP A 716 3.93 -22.69 -9.82
N PRO A 717 2.68 -22.99 -10.22
CA PRO A 717 1.51 -22.34 -9.63
C PRO A 717 1.32 -22.68 -8.15
N THR A 718 1.96 -23.74 -7.64
CA THR A 718 1.88 -24.14 -6.22
C THR A 718 2.52 -23.11 -5.29
N VAL A 719 3.51 -22.34 -5.77
CA VAL A 719 4.22 -21.35 -4.96
C VAL A 719 3.60 -19.95 -4.96
N ALA A 720 2.61 -19.71 -5.83
CA ALA A 720 1.94 -18.42 -5.94
C ALA A 720 1.17 -17.99 -4.66
N PRO A 721 0.40 -18.87 -3.97
CA PRO A 721 -0.35 -18.50 -2.77
C PRO A 721 0.41 -18.70 -1.44
N ILE A 722 1.64 -19.23 -1.46
CA ILE A 722 2.35 -19.59 -0.22
C ILE A 722 2.78 -18.33 0.54
N ALA A 723 2.30 -18.22 1.79
CA ALA A 723 2.46 -17.06 2.68
C ALA A 723 3.27 -17.38 3.95
N ASP A 724 3.46 -18.67 4.25
CA ASP A 724 4.03 -19.24 5.47
C ASP A 724 5.41 -19.92 5.25
N GLN A 725 6.00 -19.65 4.09
CA GLN A 725 7.37 -20.03 3.69
C GLN A 725 8.02 -18.90 2.88
N PHE A 726 9.35 -18.79 2.95
CA PHE A 726 10.11 -17.78 2.20
C PHE A 726 11.52 -18.22 1.85
N LEU A 727 12.18 -17.48 0.95
CA LEU A 727 13.60 -17.60 0.63
C LEU A 727 14.38 -16.40 1.18
N ILE A 728 15.63 -16.65 1.58
CA ILE A 728 16.65 -15.66 1.87
C ILE A 728 17.69 -15.75 0.74
N GLY A 729 17.75 -14.70 -0.08
CA GLY A 729 18.46 -14.79 -1.37
C GLY A 729 17.82 -15.84 -2.27
N ALA A 730 18.61 -16.46 -3.16
CA ALA A 730 18.10 -17.45 -4.11
C ALA A 730 17.95 -18.88 -3.54
N ARG A 731 18.67 -19.23 -2.45
CA ARG A 731 18.93 -20.65 -2.08
C ARG A 731 18.48 -21.09 -0.69
N LEU A 732 18.36 -20.21 0.31
CA LEU A 732 17.99 -20.60 1.69
C LEU A 732 16.48 -20.46 1.92
N MET A 733 15.74 -21.57 1.94
CA MET A 733 14.31 -21.61 2.26
C MET A 733 14.05 -21.79 3.76
N VAL A 734 13.01 -21.15 4.27
CA VAL A 734 12.58 -21.21 5.68
C VAL A 734 11.06 -21.38 5.76
N ALA A 735 10.58 -22.23 6.67
CA ALA A 735 9.16 -22.49 6.91
C ALA A 735 8.82 -22.34 8.42
N PRO A 736 8.62 -21.11 8.92
CA PRO A 736 8.37 -20.83 10.34
C PRO A 736 7.07 -21.46 10.85
N VAL A 737 7.08 -22.04 12.05
CA VAL A 737 5.84 -22.47 12.73
C VAL A 737 5.15 -21.24 13.31
N THR A 738 3.88 -21.04 12.98
CA THR A 738 3.11 -19.82 13.33
C THR A 738 1.77 -20.13 14.02
N GLU A 739 1.61 -21.33 14.56
CA GLU A 739 0.42 -21.80 15.28
C GLU A 739 0.83 -22.57 16.56
N PRO A 740 -0.02 -22.60 17.60
CA PRO A 740 0.28 -23.22 18.90
C PRO A 740 0.24 -24.75 18.88
N ASN A 741 1.05 -25.39 19.74
CA ASN A 741 1.11 -26.83 19.96
C ASN A 741 1.41 -27.68 18.71
N VAL A 742 1.98 -27.08 17.65
CA VAL A 742 2.29 -27.77 16.39
C VAL A 742 3.52 -28.69 16.55
N THR A 743 3.32 -29.98 16.29
CA THR A 743 4.33 -31.05 16.36
C THR A 743 4.79 -31.58 14.99
N SER A 744 4.03 -31.32 13.93
CA SER A 744 4.44 -31.49 12.54
C SER A 744 3.81 -30.38 11.69
N ARG A 745 4.46 -29.99 10.59
CA ARG A 745 3.86 -29.11 9.59
C ARG A 745 4.11 -29.59 8.17
N ARG A 746 3.18 -29.25 7.29
CA ARG A 746 3.42 -29.31 5.84
C ARG A 746 4.43 -28.26 5.42
N VAL A 747 5.33 -28.65 4.51
CA VAL A 747 6.30 -27.79 3.84
C VAL A 747 6.29 -28.15 2.36
N TYR A 748 6.08 -27.18 1.48
CA TYR A 748 6.30 -27.36 0.04
C TYR A 748 7.78 -27.16 -0.28
N LEU A 749 8.38 -28.13 -0.96
CA LEU A 749 9.71 -28.01 -1.55
C LEU A 749 9.52 -27.79 -3.06
N PRO A 750 9.84 -26.60 -3.62
CA PRO A 750 9.79 -26.36 -5.06
C PRO A 750 10.76 -27.25 -5.85
N ARG A 751 10.62 -27.34 -7.18
CA ARG A 751 11.45 -28.22 -8.01
C ARG A 751 12.96 -27.96 -7.81
N GLY A 752 13.67 -28.97 -7.33
CA GLY A 752 15.10 -28.92 -7.01
C GLY A 752 15.52 -30.11 -6.15
N LEU A 753 16.76 -30.10 -5.67
CA LEU A 753 17.27 -30.96 -4.62
C LEU A 753 17.54 -30.08 -3.39
N TRP A 754 16.99 -30.44 -2.23
CA TRP A 754 17.01 -29.60 -1.04
C TRP A 754 17.71 -30.29 0.12
N ARG A 755 18.65 -29.59 0.77
CA ARG A 755 19.36 -30.04 1.98
C ARG A 755 18.72 -29.46 3.22
N GLU A 756 18.08 -30.29 4.05
CA GLU A 756 17.58 -29.90 5.37
C GLU A 756 18.76 -29.56 6.30
N LEU A 757 18.92 -28.28 6.65
CA LEU A 757 20.13 -27.79 7.31
C LEU A 757 20.28 -28.23 8.78
N SER A 758 19.19 -28.72 9.40
CA SER A 758 19.23 -29.33 10.74
C SER A 758 19.81 -30.76 10.75
N SER A 759 19.63 -31.51 9.66
CA SER A 759 19.85 -32.97 9.62
C SER A 759 20.86 -33.43 8.56
N GLY A 760 21.17 -32.57 7.58
CA GLY A 760 21.95 -32.90 6.38
C GLY A 760 21.18 -33.73 5.35
N ARG A 761 19.92 -34.06 5.62
CA ARG A 761 19.07 -34.92 4.78
C ARG A 761 18.74 -34.23 3.46
N LEU A 762 18.82 -34.99 2.36
CA LEU A 762 18.48 -34.52 1.01
C LEU A 762 17.07 -34.94 0.62
N ASP A 763 16.28 -34.01 0.11
CA ASP A 763 14.93 -34.20 -0.42
C ASP A 763 14.81 -33.78 -1.88
N SER A 764 14.15 -34.59 -2.71
CA SER A 764 13.61 -34.13 -3.99
C SER A 764 12.43 -33.19 -3.77
N GLY A 765 12.44 -32.06 -4.47
CA GLY A 765 11.34 -31.10 -4.50
C GLY A 765 10.30 -31.38 -5.60
N GLY A 766 9.45 -30.39 -5.86
CA GLY A 766 8.19 -30.53 -6.62
C GLY A 766 7.08 -31.20 -5.82
N ARG A 767 7.14 -31.16 -4.47
CA ARG A 767 6.23 -31.90 -3.59
C ARG A 767 6.04 -31.25 -2.23
N TRP A 768 4.95 -31.62 -1.57
CA TRP A 768 4.75 -31.40 -0.13
C TRP A 768 5.46 -32.49 0.68
N LEU A 769 6.12 -32.08 1.76
CA LEU A 769 6.69 -32.90 2.81
C LEU A 769 5.90 -32.67 4.10
N GLU A 770 5.65 -33.71 4.90
CA GLU A 770 5.22 -33.57 6.29
C GLU A 770 6.48 -33.59 7.17
N GLN A 771 6.80 -32.46 7.79
CA GLN A 771 8.04 -32.26 8.53
C GLN A 771 7.74 -32.19 10.05
N PRO A 772 8.26 -33.14 10.86
CA PRO A 772 8.19 -33.05 12.31
C PRO A 772 8.90 -31.80 12.84
N VAL A 773 8.34 -31.20 13.89
CA VAL A 773 8.87 -30.00 14.55
C VAL A 773 8.73 -30.08 16.08
N THR A 774 9.80 -29.74 16.79
CA THR A 774 9.80 -29.44 18.23
C THR A 774 9.84 -27.92 18.47
N ILE A 775 9.89 -27.50 19.73
CA ILE A 775 10.05 -26.09 20.11
C ILE A 775 11.42 -25.52 19.70
N ASP A 776 12.46 -26.36 19.57
CA ASP A 776 13.82 -25.95 19.17
C ASP A 776 14.03 -25.91 17.65
N THR A 777 13.17 -26.55 16.88
CA THR A 777 13.31 -26.67 15.43
C THR A 777 12.41 -25.70 14.67
N ILE A 778 13.02 -25.04 13.68
CA ILE A 778 12.35 -24.39 12.55
C ILE A 778 12.84 -25.09 11.27
N PRO A 779 11.95 -25.61 10.42
CA PRO A 779 12.35 -26.20 9.14
C PRO A 779 13.00 -25.14 8.23
N HIS A 780 14.22 -25.44 7.79
CA HIS A 780 15.00 -24.59 6.89
C HIS A 780 15.90 -25.48 6.02
N TYR A 781 15.95 -25.13 4.74
CA TYR A 781 16.51 -25.96 3.68
C TYR A 781 17.36 -25.11 2.75
N GLU A 782 18.41 -25.69 2.21
CA GLU A 782 19.26 -25.07 1.20
C GLU A 782 19.03 -25.77 -0.13
N LEU A 783 18.77 -25.00 -1.20
CA LEU A 783 18.77 -25.52 -2.56
C LEU A 783 20.19 -26.00 -2.86
N PHE A 784 20.36 -27.30 -3.10
CA PHE A 784 21.64 -27.97 -3.26
C PHE A 784 21.89 -28.25 -4.75
N GLU A 785 23.01 -27.75 -5.26
CA GLU A 785 23.46 -27.98 -6.64
C GLU A 785 24.68 -28.93 -6.58
N PRO A 786 24.79 -29.97 -7.43
CA PRO A 786 25.84 -30.98 -7.30
C PRO A 786 27.28 -30.45 -7.43
N ASP A 787 27.45 -29.29 -8.07
CA ASP A 787 28.74 -28.66 -8.36
C ASP A 787 29.31 -27.85 -7.16
N ASP A 788 28.60 -27.82 -6.01
CA ASP A 788 29.05 -27.19 -4.76
C ASP A 788 29.86 -28.15 -3.83
N GLN A 789 30.64 -29.09 -4.40
CA GLN A 789 31.54 -30.01 -3.68
C GLN A 789 33.02 -29.85 -4.09
#